data_AF-A0A8J1VP93-F1
#
_entry.id   AF-A0A8J1VP93-F1
#
_cell.length_a   1.000
_cell.length_b   1.000
_cell.length_c   1.000
_cell.angle_alpha   90.00
_cell.angle_beta   90.00
_cell.angle_gamma   90.00
#
_symmetry.space_group_name_H-M   'P 1'
#
loop_
_entity.id
_entity.type
_entity.pdbx_description
1 polymer ?
#
loop_
_entity_poly.entity_id
_entity_poly.type
_entity_poly.pdbx_seq_one_letter_code
_entity_poly.pdbx_strand_id
1 'polypeptide(L)'
;MNRDAGIPLAHLLLPLYRTSLRSVQPVPRSAGKVDDRILINYPPPFPPTPTLPGSVNLAPSVLATSQDPTAPDAGQACPGYKASNVQYSAIGLTADLTMAGPKCDIYGNDIDELRLVVECQSDQRLHVSITPRYLVDENRTLYILDPVLVSLPGVDDGASCSTSDLNFTYSNEPSFSFMITRQDQAGPGQGDVLFDTSGTVLVFEDQFIQLSTAMVNDYNIYGLAESLHSFRIGDNWTQTFWASYNLDNDNQIDVSGHATQPMYLETRNAHGQDWIMEPNRLTYRTIGGSFDFYFLSGDQPKQVIQQYHKQIIGLPYLQPYWTLGFMQVRWSYQNWTNLQEVIDAYSDAGIQLEMIANDLDYLKLNRPFSNNPGHYDADEGRTFLETLHANGQYYFPILGPGIYAPNPSNATDAYAVYNRGLDAQAYIRDGGPGGNYYFGVLWAGISTYVDFLIPSAVNWWKSEITLFHDSIPFDGFWLDVSDAVSFSTGSLGPDSISQNPIGVPFVLPGDPNSAGAVDYNYPEMFNVTNATEAASASSALASQSSAYPTSATPTPTHLRTKPTPGVRQLNFPPYAIKNDAIPGNSLVHQVLSPNATHGDGPYNSTEYELHNLYGHISTKATFDGLALAKPNQRPFVLARSTFAGTGTFAGHWGGDTASTWGNMYFGISQALQFSIAGIPYFGVDSCGFRGNTDMELCTRWMQLSAWYPLYRNHNTRNTIAQEAYRWSTTIESTKTIMNIRYSLLPYTYSLFYKANSQGETVLRALAWEFPDDPSLKAVETQFLSGPAILVTPVLAALATTVQGVFPGVANGTIWYDWYTLDPVAVAPGENKSMDAPLTYQPIHIRGGYIVPMQKAGNTTKTSRQSPWSLIVALDSSYRAQGDLYLDDGVSIVQDANKTVEFDFANSIFCATISGSYNDNLPLANLTIAGAASCPKSVSVTLDGQDFNANGAKVTCENKTVYVTGLEVATASGAWSGAHLKIGLNTS
;
A
#
# COMPACT_ATOMS: atom_id res chain seq x y z
N MET A 1 4.77 63.32 -30.15
CA MET A 1 4.22 64.54 -29.53
C MET A 1 2.82 64.23 -29.05
N ASN A 2 2.43 64.80 -27.89
CA ASN A 2 1.07 65.12 -27.40
C ASN A 2 -0.14 64.44 -28.09
N ARG A 3 -1.06 63.73 -27.43
CA ARG A 3 -1.74 63.83 -26.12
C ARG A 3 -3.25 63.92 -26.41
N ASP A 4 -4.03 63.27 -25.56
CA ASP A 4 -5.38 63.64 -25.11
C ASP A 4 -6.54 63.71 -26.14
N ALA A 5 -7.49 62.76 -26.00
CA ALA A 5 -8.83 62.98 -25.42
C ALA A 5 -10.00 62.27 -26.15
N GLY A 6 -11.02 61.83 -25.39
CA GLY A 6 -12.41 61.74 -25.90
C GLY A 6 -13.17 60.41 -25.81
N ILE A 7 -13.60 60.03 -24.60
CA ILE A 7 -14.79 59.17 -24.34
C ILE A 7 -16.03 60.10 -24.57
N PRO A 8 -17.24 59.72 -25.07
CA PRO A 8 -18.02 58.56 -24.58
C PRO A 8 -19.10 57.85 -25.45
N LEU A 9 -19.64 56.77 -24.86
CA LEU A 9 -21.02 56.21 -24.93
C LEU A 9 -21.57 55.48 -26.20
N ALA A 10 -21.68 54.15 -26.03
CA ALA A 10 -22.92 53.34 -26.05
C ALA A 10 -23.84 53.19 -27.28
N HIS A 11 -24.02 51.92 -27.68
CA HIS A 11 -25.25 51.26 -28.20
C HIS A 11 -25.92 51.80 -29.49
N LEU A 12 -26.07 51.03 -30.57
CA LEU A 12 -27.08 49.95 -30.71
C LEU A 12 -26.81 49.06 -31.98
N LEU A 13 -27.05 47.75 -31.86
CA LEU A 13 -27.51 46.76 -32.87
C LEU A 13 -26.87 46.59 -34.28
N LEU A 14 -26.41 45.35 -34.50
CA LEU A 14 -26.52 44.44 -35.69
C LEU A 14 -27.74 44.64 -36.63
N PRO A 15 -27.86 43.97 -37.83
CA PRO A 15 -27.06 42.83 -38.36
C PRO A 15 -26.69 42.81 -39.88
N LEU A 16 -25.88 41.81 -40.28
CA LEU A 16 -25.89 40.96 -41.50
C LEU A 16 -26.15 41.58 -42.91
N TYR A 17 -25.38 41.27 -43.96
CA TYR A 17 -25.51 40.00 -44.71
C TYR A 17 -24.50 39.80 -45.88
N ARG A 18 -24.33 38.52 -46.29
CA ARG A 18 -24.11 37.97 -47.66
C ARG A 18 -22.72 37.97 -48.35
N THR A 19 -22.17 36.74 -48.48
CA THR A 19 -21.69 36.05 -49.71
C THR A 19 -20.62 36.71 -50.61
N SER A 20 -19.51 36.03 -50.94
CA SER A 20 -19.48 35.00 -52.02
C SER A 20 -18.19 34.14 -52.09
N LEU A 21 -18.17 33.14 -52.99
CA LEU A 21 -17.07 32.21 -53.34
C LEU A 21 -16.36 32.71 -54.62
N ARG A 22 -15.10 32.39 -54.99
CA ARG A 22 -14.01 31.48 -54.53
C ARG A 22 -12.66 32.14 -54.98
N SER A 23 -11.43 31.71 -54.61
CA SER A 23 -10.73 30.51 -55.12
C SER A 23 -9.37 30.22 -54.43
N VAL A 24 -9.10 28.92 -54.18
CA VAL A 24 -7.79 28.21 -54.09
C VAL A 24 -6.67 28.69 -53.13
N GLN A 25 -6.43 27.92 -52.06
CA GLN A 25 -5.13 27.43 -51.50
C GLN A 25 -5.44 26.44 -50.32
N PRO A 26 -4.47 25.78 -49.64
CA PRO A 26 -4.48 24.32 -49.44
C PRO A 26 -5.32 23.82 -48.25
N VAL A 27 -5.51 22.50 -48.19
CA VAL A 27 -6.27 21.78 -47.14
C VAL A 27 -5.53 21.77 -45.79
N PRO A 28 -6.11 22.33 -44.71
CA PRO A 28 -5.74 21.98 -43.35
C PRO A 28 -6.43 20.67 -42.95
N ARG A 29 -5.73 19.82 -42.20
CA ARG A 29 -6.35 18.66 -41.53
C ARG A 29 -7.50 19.15 -40.65
N SER A 30 -8.63 18.46 -40.67
CA SER A 30 -9.70 18.72 -39.69
C SER A 30 -9.15 18.44 -38.30
N ALA A 31 -9.08 19.49 -37.46
CA ALA A 31 -9.18 19.29 -36.03
C ALA A 31 -10.49 18.52 -35.80
N GLY A 32 -10.39 17.27 -35.34
CA GLY A 32 -11.55 16.57 -34.84
C GLY A 32 -12.14 17.43 -33.73
N LYS A 33 -13.46 17.62 -33.74
CA LYS A 33 -14.13 18.25 -32.61
C LYS A 33 -13.77 17.44 -31.37
N VAL A 34 -13.15 18.10 -30.38
CA VAL A 34 -13.29 17.63 -29.00
C VAL A 34 -14.79 17.62 -28.72
N ASP A 35 -15.31 16.52 -28.19
CA ASP A 35 -16.73 16.43 -27.88
C ASP A 35 -17.02 17.36 -26.70
N ASP A 36 -17.80 18.43 -26.93
CA ASP A 36 -18.17 19.39 -25.89
C ASP A 36 -18.96 18.75 -24.72
N ARG A 37 -19.38 17.48 -24.85
CA ARG A 37 -19.93 16.65 -23.76
C ARG A 37 -18.90 16.28 -22.68
N ILE A 38 -17.61 16.57 -22.88
CA ILE A 38 -16.50 16.22 -21.99
C ILE A 38 -16.05 17.43 -21.13
N LEU A 39 -16.83 18.52 -21.15
CA LEU A 39 -16.63 19.74 -20.37
C LEU A 39 -17.19 19.64 -18.95
N ILE A 40 -16.28 19.51 -17.98
CA ILE A 40 -16.36 19.97 -16.57
C ILE A 40 -17.79 20.07 -15.97
N ASN A 41 -18.45 18.94 -15.79
CA ASN A 41 -19.50 18.85 -14.79
C ASN A 41 -18.82 18.68 -13.42
N TYR A 42 -18.56 19.81 -12.75
CA TYR A 42 -18.36 19.78 -11.30
C TYR A 42 -19.55 19.05 -10.67
N PRO A 43 -19.34 18.23 -9.62
CA PRO A 43 -20.43 17.50 -9.01
C PRO A 43 -21.52 18.46 -8.53
N PRO A 44 -22.79 18.01 -8.46
CA PRO A 44 -23.82 18.75 -7.76
C PRO A 44 -23.33 19.00 -6.33
N PRO A 45 -23.69 20.14 -5.73
CA PRO A 45 -23.37 20.40 -4.33
C PRO A 45 -23.92 19.26 -3.48
N PHE A 46 -23.22 18.92 -2.39
CA PHE A 46 -23.88 18.17 -1.33
C PHE A 46 -25.16 18.92 -0.94
N PRO A 47 -26.28 18.22 -0.67
CA PRO A 47 -27.48 18.89 -0.18
C PRO A 47 -27.09 19.75 1.03
N PRO A 48 -27.43 21.06 1.05
CA PRO A 48 -26.88 22.01 2.01
C PRO A 48 -27.26 21.59 3.43
N THR A 49 -26.30 20.96 4.08
CA THR A 49 -26.42 20.42 5.43
C THR A 49 -25.74 21.43 6.36
N PRO A 50 -26.32 21.78 7.51
CA PRO A 50 -25.62 22.62 8.49
C PRO A 50 -24.27 21.99 8.83
N THR A 51 -23.21 22.78 8.99
CA THR A 51 -21.89 22.28 9.38
C THR A 51 -21.61 22.58 10.84
N LEU A 52 -20.83 21.72 11.50
CA LEU A 52 -20.30 22.02 12.83
C LEU A 52 -19.30 23.18 12.75
N PRO A 53 -19.14 24.01 13.81
CA PRO A 53 -18.14 25.06 13.80
C PRO A 53 -16.74 24.43 13.82
N GLY A 54 -15.83 24.90 12.95
CA GLY A 54 -14.46 24.39 12.83
C GLY A 54 -13.65 24.30 14.13
N SER A 55 -14.07 25.03 15.17
CA SER A 55 -13.52 24.92 16.52
C SER A 55 -13.62 23.52 17.14
N VAL A 56 -14.51 22.64 16.68
CA VAL A 56 -14.60 21.25 17.19
C VAL A 56 -13.43 20.37 16.74
N ASN A 57 -12.73 20.74 15.66
CA ASN A 57 -11.55 20.04 15.16
C ASN A 57 -10.23 20.59 15.75
N LEU A 58 -10.28 21.62 16.62
CA LEU A 58 -9.06 22.20 17.18
C LEU A 58 -8.50 21.30 18.27
N ALA A 59 -7.29 20.80 18.06
CA ALA A 59 -6.48 20.13 19.08
C ALA A 59 -5.37 21.06 19.60
N PRO A 60 -5.01 21.00 20.90
CA PRO A 60 -3.87 21.75 21.41
C PRO A 60 -2.57 21.21 20.79
N SER A 61 -1.72 22.13 20.31
CA SER A 61 -0.38 21.78 19.82
C SER A 61 0.52 21.36 20.98
N VAL A 62 1.27 20.28 20.79
CA VAL A 62 2.27 19.75 21.71
C VAL A 62 3.65 19.89 21.05
N LEU A 63 4.65 20.35 21.81
CA LEU A 63 6.04 20.30 21.35
C LEU A 63 6.56 18.86 21.47
N ALA A 64 6.94 18.25 20.34
CA ALA A 64 7.55 16.92 20.33
C ALA A 64 8.82 16.89 21.19
N THR A 65 9.07 15.79 21.89
CA THR A 65 10.15 15.70 22.88
C THR A 65 11.53 15.85 22.23
N SER A 66 11.69 15.35 21.00
CA SER A 66 12.88 15.52 20.16
C SER A 66 13.17 16.98 19.76
N GLN A 67 12.19 17.88 19.89
CA GLN A 67 12.29 19.31 19.59
C GLN A 67 12.37 20.19 20.84
N ASP A 68 12.25 19.61 22.05
CA ASP A 68 12.36 20.34 23.32
C ASP A 68 13.81 20.28 23.86
N PRO A 69 14.58 21.38 23.82
CA PRO A 69 15.94 21.42 24.37
C PRO A 69 15.97 21.35 25.91
N THR A 70 14.82 21.33 26.57
CA THR A 70 14.67 21.10 28.02
C THR A 70 14.18 19.68 28.35
N ALA A 71 14.14 18.78 27.36
CA ALA A 71 13.88 17.36 27.55
C ALA A 71 15.03 16.69 28.34
N PRO A 72 14.75 16.02 29.48
CA PRO A 72 15.74 15.18 30.15
C PRO A 72 16.09 13.96 29.29
N ASP A 73 17.37 13.66 29.15
CA ASP A 73 17.81 12.42 28.50
C ASP A 73 17.62 11.24 29.45
N ALA A 74 16.59 10.43 29.22
CA ALA A 74 16.31 9.24 30.01
C ALA A 74 17.45 8.20 29.95
N GLY A 75 18.22 8.15 28.86
CA GLY A 75 19.39 7.31 28.72
C GLY A 75 20.59 7.73 29.59
N GLN A 76 20.56 8.94 30.16
CA GLN A 76 21.57 9.43 31.10
C GLN A 76 21.06 9.53 32.55
N ALA A 77 19.76 9.76 32.74
CA ALA A 77 19.17 10.01 34.06
C ALA A 77 18.65 8.74 34.76
N CYS A 78 18.24 7.70 34.02
CA CYS A 78 17.73 6.47 34.60
C CYS A 78 18.84 5.46 34.95
N PRO A 79 18.69 4.66 36.02
CA PRO A 79 19.75 3.75 36.48
C PRO A 79 19.90 2.49 35.61
N GLY A 80 18.91 2.16 34.79
CA GLY A 80 18.78 0.86 34.15
C GLY A 80 18.42 -0.27 35.12
N TYR A 81 18.59 -1.50 34.68
CA TYR A 81 18.24 -2.73 35.41
C TYR A 81 19.47 -3.59 35.68
N LYS A 82 19.33 -4.68 36.46
CA LYS A 82 20.29 -5.79 36.53
C LYS A 82 19.55 -7.13 36.46
N ALA A 83 20.08 -8.06 35.68
CA ALA A 83 19.56 -9.43 35.56
C ALA A 83 19.95 -10.29 36.78
N SER A 84 18.98 -11.05 37.29
CA SER A 84 19.13 -11.99 38.39
C SER A 84 18.26 -13.23 38.17
N ASN A 85 18.40 -14.25 39.03
CA ASN A 85 17.62 -15.50 39.00
C ASN A 85 17.60 -16.24 37.65
N VAL A 86 18.65 -16.07 36.85
CA VAL A 86 18.73 -16.56 35.46
C VAL A 86 18.58 -18.09 35.40
N GLN A 87 17.58 -18.56 34.64
CA GLN A 87 17.33 -19.98 34.38
C GLN A 87 17.61 -20.26 32.90
N TYR A 88 18.49 -21.23 32.65
CA TYR A 88 18.82 -21.69 31.30
C TYR A 88 18.02 -22.93 30.92
N SER A 89 17.69 -23.05 29.64
CA SER A 89 17.05 -24.20 29.01
C SER A 89 17.78 -24.55 27.70
N ALA A 90 17.37 -25.61 27.00
CA ALA A 90 17.90 -25.92 25.67
C ALA A 90 17.54 -24.85 24.63
N ILE A 91 16.39 -24.20 24.79
CA ILE A 91 15.84 -23.22 23.83
C ILE A 91 16.15 -21.77 24.19
N GLY A 92 16.92 -21.49 25.25
CA GLY A 92 17.27 -20.12 25.66
C GLY A 92 17.26 -19.92 27.17
N LEU A 93 16.88 -18.72 27.63
CA LEU A 93 16.91 -18.37 29.05
C LEU A 93 15.72 -17.52 29.50
N THR A 94 15.50 -17.48 30.82
CA THR A 94 14.65 -16.48 31.46
C THR A 94 15.42 -15.82 32.61
N ALA A 95 15.14 -14.55 32.89
CA ALA A 95 15.72 -13.83 34.03
C ALA A 95 14.71 -12.88 34.67
N ASP A 96 14.98 -12.48 35.91
CA ASP A 96 14.32 -11.35 36.56
C ASP A 96 15.22 -10.12 36.37
N LEU A 97 14.71 -9.04 35.79
CA LEU A 97 15.43 -7.76 35.74
C LEU A 97 14.88 -6.85 36.85
N THR A 98 15.74 -6.43 37.77
CA THR A 98 15.39 -5.50 38.86
C THR A 98 16.09 -4.17 38.65
N MET A 99 15.46 -3.04 38.96
CA MET A 99 16.12 -1.73 38.84
C MET A 99 17.50 -1.69 39.52
N ALA A 100 18.45 -1.04 38.86
CA ALA A 100 19.85 -0.92 39.32
C ALA A 100 20.09 0.25 40.29
N GLY A 101 19.08 1.08 40.56
CA GLY A 101 19.19 2.31 41.34
C GLY A 101 17.82 2.92 41.69
N PRO A 102 17.77 4.20 42.11
CA PRO A 102 16.51 4.88 42.41
C PRO A 102 15.70 5.17 41.13
N LYS A 103 14.38 5.24 41.26
CA LYS A 103 13.47 5.63 40.17
C LYS A 103 13.87 6.99 39.59
N CYS A 104 13.81 7.10 38.28
CA CYS A 104 13.97 8.34 37.53
C CYS A 104 12.61 9.00 37.24
N ASP A 105 11.54 8.22 37.07
CA ASP A 105 10.14 8.66 36.86
C ASP A 105 10.02 9.88 35.90
N ILE A 106 10.64 9.77 34.72
CA ILE A 106 10.91 10.90 33.82
C ILE A 106 9.73 11.19 32.89
N TYR A 107 9.24 10.14 32.22
CA TYR A 107 8.17 10.20 31.23
C TYR A 107 6.98 9.29 31.57
N GLY A 108 7.06 8.57 32.69
CA GLY A 108 6.04 7.76 33.33
C GLY A 108 6.46 7.41 34.76
N ASN A 109 5.99 6.28 35.26
CA ASN A 109 6.38 5.68 36.54
C ASN A 109 7.23 4.43 36.28
N ASP A 110 8.43 4.32 36.87
CA ASP A 110 9.35 3.18 36.67
C ASP A 110 8.76 1.85 37.19
N ILE A 111 8.99 0.76 36.45
CA ILE A 111 8.53 -0.60 36.79
C ILE A 111 9.63 -1.37 37.54
N ASP A 112 9.46 -1.61 38.84
CA ASP A 112 10.54 -2.13 39.71
C ASP A 112 11.11 -3.51 39.30
N GLU A 113 10.26 -4.39 38.75
CA GLU A 113 10.61 -5.76 38.35
C GLU A 113 10.07 -6.13 36.97
N LEU A 114 10.96 -6.52 36.06
CA LEU A 114 10.66 -7.04 34.73
C LEU A 114 11.04 -8.53 34.62
N ARG A 115 10.46 -9.21 33.63
CA ARG A 115 10.81 -10.54 33.16
C ARG A 115 11.54 -10.40 31.83
N LEU A 116 12.74 -10.96 31.73
CA LEU A 116 13.40 -11.24 30.46
C LEU A 116 13.07 -12.69 30.03
N VAL A 117 12.72 -12.87 28.77
CA VAL A 117 12.62 -14.16 28.08
C VAL A 117 13.48 -14.07 26.82
N VAL A 118 14.29 -15.10 26.56
CA VAL A 118 15.07 -15.26 25.34
C VAL A 118 14.85 -16.67 24.81
N GLU A 119 14.46 -16.78 23.54
CA GLU A 119 14.14 -18.06 22.90
C GLU A 119 14.81 -18.15 21.51
N CYS A 120 15.66 -19.15 21.31
CA CYS A 120 16.07 -19.58 19.98
C CYS A 120 14.93 -20.44 19.42
N GLN A 121 13.99 -19.78 18.75
CA GLN A 121 12.73 -20.38 18.30
C GLN A 121 12.90 -21.24 17.04
N SER A 122 13.93 -20.99 16.25
CA SER A 122 14.42 -21.91 15.19
C SER A 122 15.94 -21.85 15.13
N ASP A 123 16.55 -22.47 14.12
CA ASP A 123 17.96 -22.21 13.79
C ASP A 123 18.17 -20.74 13.38
N GLN A 124 17.20 -20.15 12.68
CA GLN A 124 17.31 -18.82 12.06
C GLN A 124 16.56 -17.67 12.76
N ARG A 125 15.72 -17.96 13.77
CA ARG A 125 14.87 -16.99 14.50
C ARG A 125 15.18 -17.00 16.00
N LEU A 126 15.55 -15.84 16.55
CA LEU A 126 15.75 -15.63 17.99
C LEU A 126 14.81 -14.53 18.49
N HIS A 127 14.02 -14.85 19.50
CA HIS A 127 13.04 -13.97 20.14
C HIS A 127 13.60 -13.44 21.49
N VAL A 128 13.41 -12.14 21.76
CA VAL A 128 13.74 -11.49 23.04
C VAL A 128 12.54 -10.67 23.51
N SER A 129 11.97 -11.04 24.67
CA SER A 129 10.89 -10.30 25.32
C SER A 129 11.31 -9.74 26.66
N ILE A 130 10.95 -8.47 26.93
CA ILE A 130 11.09 -7.79 28.21
C ILE A 130 9.75 -7.16 28.59
N THR A 131 9.10 -7.72 29.61
CA THR A 131 7.75 -7.34 30.08
C THR A 131 7.73 -7.14 31.60
N PRO A 132 6.75 -6.44 32.20
CA PRO A 132 6.60 -6.39 33.66
C PRO A 132 6.40 -7.78 34.26
N ARG A 133 7.04 -8.05 35.40
CA ARG A 133 7.01 -9.37 36.05
C ARG A 133 5.63 -9.74 36.58
N TYR A 134 4.85 -8.74 37.02
CA TYR A 134 3.54 -8.93 37.64
C TYR A 134 2.49 -8.16 36.84
N LEU A 135 1.62 -8.90 36.17
CA LEU A 135 0.48 -8.39 35.42
C LEU A 135 -0.80 -9.01 35.95
N VAL A 136 -1.87 -8.22 35.92
CA VAL A 136 -3.26 -8.62 36.17
C VAL A 136 -4.07 -8.30 34.92
N ASP A 137 -5.27 -8.84 34.78
CA ASP A 137 -6.06 -8.62 33.56
C ASP A 137 -6.30 -7.11 33.32
N GLU A 138 -6.56 -6.33 34.38
CA GLU A 138 -6.82 -4.89 34.32
C GLU A 138 -5.61 -4.03 33.88
N ASN A 139 -4.40 -4.58 33.83
CA ASN A 139 -3.22 -3.85 33.34
C ASN A 139 -2.44 -4.60 32.24
N ARG A 140 -2.95 -5.73 31.74
CA ARG A 140 -2.22 -6.61 30.81
C ARG A 140 -1.98 -5.95 29.45
N THR A 141 -2.97 -5.26 28.91
CA THR A 141 -2.94 -4.70 27.55
C THR A 141 -2.06 -3.46 27.41
N LEU A 142 -1.65 -2.84 28.53
CA LEU A 142 -0.61 -1.80 28.57
C LEU A 142 0.78 -2.32 28.18
N TYR A 143 0.99 -3.64 28.18
CA TYR A 143 2.31 -4.25 28.02
C TYR A 143 2.34 -5.44 27.05
N ILE A 144 1.25 -6.20 26.93
CA ILE A 144 1.18 -7.41 26.11
C ILE A 144 0.12 -7.25 25.02
N LEU A 145 0.57 -7.33 23.77
CA LEU A 145 -0.29 -7.49 22.59
C LEU A 145 -0.87 -8.92 22.55
N ASP A 146 -2.18 -9.04 22.43
CA ASP A 146 -2.82 -10.37 22.44
C ASP A 146 -2.58 -11.14 21.12
N PRO A 147 -2.10 -12.40 21.16
CA PRO A 147 -1.88 -13.21 19.96
C PRO A 147 -3.13 -13.52 19.14
N VAL A 148 -4.34 -13.32 19.69
CA VAL A 148 -5.60 -13.39 18.94
C VAL A 148 -5.75 -12.20 17.98
N LEU A 149 -5.19 -11.04 18.32
CA LEU A 149 -5.19 -9.85 17.46
C LEU A 149 -4.05 -9.90 16.44
N VAL A 150 -2.84 -10.30 16.86
CA VAL A 150 -1.66 -10.42 15.98
C VAL A 150 -0.89 -11.71 16.31
N SER A 151 -0.99 -12.72 15.45
CA SER A 151 -0.52 -14.10 15.74
C SER A 151 0.98 -14.19 16.05
N LEU A 152 1.34 -14.75 17.22
CA LEU A 152 2.75 -14.94 17.64
C LEU A 152 3.42 -16.13 16.95
N PRO A 153 4.73 -16.05 16.65
CA PRO A 153 5.54 -17.21 16.24
C PRO A 153 5.64 -18.28 17.34
N GLY A 154 5.67 -19.54 16.92
CA GLY A 154 5.95 -20.67 17.81
C GLY A 154 7.45 -20.94 17.98
N VAL A 155 7.76 -21.98 18.75
CA VAL A 155 9.08 -22.64 18.74
C VAL A 155 9.00 -23.83 17.78
N ASP A 156 9.93 -23.91 16.84
CA ASP A 156 9.98 -24.96 15.83
C ASP A 156 10.43 -26.31 16.43
N ASP A 157 9.97 -27.43 15.85
CA ASP A 157 10.29 -28.77 16.33
C ASP A 157 11.81 -29.04 16.29
N GLY A 158 12.41 -29.27 17.46
CA GLY A 158 13.83 -29.53 17.61
C GLY A 158 14.73 -28.29 17.69
N ALA A 159 14.14 -27.09 17.77
CA ALA A 159 14.88 -25.85 18.02
C ALA A 159 15.73 -25.93 19.30
N SER A 160 16.91 -25.30 19.27
CA SER A 160 17.86 -25.26 20.38
C SER A 160 18.86 -24.12 20.15
N CYS A 161 19.24 -23.40 21.21
CA CYS A 161 20.30 -22.40 21.11
C CYS A 161 21.68 -23.02 20.82
N SER A 162 21.86 -24.34 20.99
CA SER A 162 23.09 -25.02 20.56
C SER A 162 23.24 -25.17 19.04
N THR A 163 22.15 -24.99 18.30
CA THR A 163 22.06 -25.13 16.84
C THR A 163 21.54 -23.86 16.16
N SER A 164 21.43 -22.76 16.90
CA SER A 164 21.03 -21.46 16.35
C SER A 164 22.19 -20.77 15.64
N ASP A 165 21.89 -20.08 14.56
CA ASP A 165 22.76 -19.12 13.89
C ASP A 165 22.92 -17.82 14.70
N LEU A 166 22.15 -17.64 15.77
CA LEU A 166 22.09 -16.44 16.59
C LEU A 166 22.42 -16.75 18.04
N ASN A 167 23.32 -15.96 18.62
CA ASN A 167 23.77 -16.12 19.99
C ASN A 167 23.46 -14.86 20.82
N PHE A 168 22.75 -15.06 21.94
CA PHE A 168 22.44 -14.03 22.93
C PHE A 168 23.49 -14.02 24.04
N THR A 169 24.02 -12.83 24.35
CA THR A 169 24.91 -12.62 25.50
C THR A 169 24.46 -11.39 26.28
N TYR A 170 24.77 -11.33 27.58
CA TYR A 170 24.41 -10.18 28.43
C TYR A 170 25.49 -9.84 29.46
N SER A 171 25.48 -8.59 29.92
CA SER A 171 26.29 -8.03 31.00
C SER A 171 25.38 -7.45 32.08
N ASN A 172 25.93 -7.27 33.28
CA ASN A 172 25.33 -6.50 34.38
C ASN A 172 26.20 -5.29 34.78
N GLU A 173 27.26 -5.01 34.03
CA GLU A 173 28.26 -3.99 34.35
C GLU A 173 28.28 -2.89 33.26
N PRO A 174 28.00 -1.61 33.61
CA PRO A 174 27.58 -1.13 34.93
C PRO A 174 26.13 -1.49 35.28
N SER A 175 25.30 -1.77 34.27
CA SER A 175 23.89 -2.15 34.33
C SER A 175 23.61 -3.26 33.29
N PHE A 176 22.38 -3.73 33.19
CA PHE A 176 21.95 -4.74 32.23
C PHE A 176 22.07 -4.23 30.79
N SER A 177 22.91 -4.90 30.01
CA SER A 177 22.94 -4.81 28.56
C SER A 177 22.96 -6.21 27.96
N PHE A 178 22.44 -6.36 26.74
CA PHE A 178 22.56 -7.57 25.94
C PHE A 178 23.04 -7.27 24.51
N MET A 179 23.57 -8.32 23.88
CA MET A 179 24.09 -8.32 22.52
C MET A 179 23.65 -9.60 21.78
N ILE A 180 23.20 -9.43 20.54
CA ILE A 180 22.91 -10.49 19.57
C ILE A 180 24.04 -10.55 18.54
N THR A 181 24.61 -11.75 18.36
CA THR A 181 25.69 -12.02 17.40
C THR A 181 25.32 -13.15 16.45
N ARG A 182 25.83 -13.10 15.21
CA ARG A 182 25.86 -14.27 14.33
C ARG A 182 26.82 -15.32 14.90
N GLN A 183 26.41 -16.58 14.89
CA GLN A 183 27.20 -17.71 15.34
C GLN A 183 28.03 -18.25 14.17
N ASP A 184 29.20 -17.65 13.96
CA ASP A 184 30.12 -18.04 12.90
C ASP A 184 31.15 -19.10 13.35
N GLN A 185 32.10 -19.43 12.47
CA GLN A 185 33.16 -20.40 12.75
C GLN A 185 34.23 -19.89 13.75
N ALA A 186 34.18 -18.63 14.19
CA ALA A 186 35.07 -18.10 15.24
C ALA A 186 34.59 -18.47 16.65
N GLY A 187 33.31 -18.86 16.80
CA GLY A 187 32.72 -19.38 18.03
C GLY A 187 31.81 -18.39 18.76
N PRO A 188 31.22 -18.80 19.90
CA PRO A 188 30.17 -18.03 20.57
C PRO A 188 30.61 -16.61 20.94
N GLY A 189 29.90 -15.61 20.41
CA GLY A 189 30.15 -14.19 20.67
C GLY A 189 31.36 -13.60 19.94
N GLN A 190 31.88 -14.26 18.89
CA GLN A 190 32.98 -13.76 18.06
C GLN A 190 32.59 -13.39 16.61
N GLY A 191 31.39 -13.78 16.16
CA GLY A 191 30.85 -13.38 14.87
C GLY A 191 30.18 -12.00 14.89
N ASP A 192 29.67 -11.57 13.73
CA ASP A 192 29.15 -10.21 13.52
C ASP A 192 28.04 -9.82 14.52
N VAL A 193 28.18 -8.61 15.08
CA VAL A 193 27.21 -8.01 15.99
C VAL A 193 26.02 -7.46 15.20
N LEU A 194 24.82 -7.95 15.50
CA LEU A 194 23.58 -7.50 14.87
C LEU A 194 22.82 -6.49 15.73
N PHE A 195 22.98 -6.58 17.05
CA PHE A 195 22.33 -5.72 18.03
C PHE A 195 23.19 -5.68 19.28
N ASP A 196 23.56 -4.49 19.78
CA ASP A 196 24.35 -4.33 21.00
C ASP A 196 23.90 -3.12 21.78
N THR A 197 23.36 -3.36 22.97
CA THR A 197 22.84 -2.32 23.88
C THR A 197 23.90 -1.80 24.85
N SER A 198 25.13 -2.31 24.77
CA SER A 198 26.23 -1.98 25.69
C SER A 198 26.59 -0.50 25.66
N GLY A 199 26.85 0.06 26.84
CA GLY A 199 27.09 1.51 27.00
C GLY A 199 25.82 2.36 26.99
N THR A 200 24.63 1.76 26.91
CA THR A 200 23.33 2.42 27.08
C THR A 200 22.57 1.81 28.26
N VAL A 201 21.40 2.36 28.62
CA VAL A 201 20.54 1.82 29.69
C VAL A 201 19.16 1.50 29.16
N LEU A 202 18.62 0.34 29.56
CA LEU A 202 17.21 0.00 29.42
C LEU A 202 16.37 0.91 30.32
N VAL A 203 15.45 1.68 29.75
CA VAL A 203 14.43 2.45 30.50
C VAL A 203 13.09 1.77 30.32
N PHE A 204 12.33 1.61 31.41
CA PHE A 204 11.02 0.95 31.36
C PHE A 204 10.06 1.57 32.39
N GLU A 205 9.22 2.49 31.92
CA GLU A 205 8.18 3.21 32.65
C GLU A 205 6.78 2.89 32.05
N ASP A 206 5.70 3.13 32.80
CA ASP A 206 4.31 2.82 32.38
C ASP A 206 3.73 3.64 31.20
N GLN A 207 4.42 4.69 30.76
CA GLN A 207 4.12 5.50 29.58
C GLN A 207 5.37 5.83 28.73
N PHE A 208 6.50 5.16 28.97
CA PHE A 208 7.73 5.35 28.21
C PHE A 208 8.72 4.20 28.41
N ILE A 209 9.11 3.53 27.33
CA ILE A 209 10.22 2.57 27.35
C ILE A 209 11.26 2.96 26.29
N GLN A 210 12.54 2.79 26.62
CA GLN A 210 13.66 3.11 25.72
C GLN A 210 14.71 2.00 25.71
N LEU A 211 15.15 1.65 24.50
CA LEU A 211 16.31 0.80 24.25
C LEU A 211 17.11 1.37 23.07
N SER A 212 18.43 1.26 23.12
CA SER A 212 19.32 1.70 22.05
C SER A 212 20.25 0.56 21.64
N THR A 213 20.53 0.44 20.34
CA THR A 213 21.61 -0.41 19.82
C THR A 213 22.69 0.43 19.17
N ALA A 214 23.96 0.06 19.36
CA ALA A 214 25.05 0.55 18.54
C ALA A 214 24.87 0.11 17.07
N MET A 215 25.33 0.95 16.14
CA MET A 215 25.26 0.71 14.70
C MET A 215 26.62 0.95 14.04
N VAL A 216 26.92 0.21 12.98
CA VAL A 216 28.12 0.43 12.16
C VAL A 216 27.95 1.67 11.28
N ASN A 217 29.01 2.46 11.07
CA ASN A 217 28.93 3.65 10.20
C ASN A 217 28.40 3.30 8.79
N ASP A 218 27.56 4.17 8.21
CA ASP A 218 26.96 3.99 6.86
C ASP A 218 26.16 2.67 6.72
N TYR A 219 25.44 2.28 7.79
CA TYR A 219 24.52 1.15 7.81
C TYR A 219 23.42 1.23 6.74
N ASN A 220 22.68 0.13 6.55
CA ASN A 220 21.58 0.06 5.60
C ASN A 220 20.30 -0.35 6.33
N ILE A 221 19.35 0.59 6.44
CA ILE A 221 17.99 0.32 6.91
C ILE A 221 17.05 0.46 5.71
N TYR A 222 16.12 -0.49 5.59
CA TYR A 222 15.03 -0.52 4.61
C TYR A 222 13.78 -1.06 5.31
N GLY A 223 12.59 -0.66 4.84
CA GLY A 223 11.31 -1.08 5.42
C GLY A 223 10.66 0.06 6.20
N LEU A 224 10.19 -0.22 7.41
CA LEU A 224 9.62 0.77 8.34
C LEU A 224 8.43 1.58 7.78
N ALA A 225 7.54 0.93 7.02
CA ALA A 225 6.35 1.59 6.49
C ALA A 225 5.38 2.02 7.63
N GLU A 226 4.67 3.14 7.52
CA GLU A 226 4.57 3.99 6.32
C GLU A 226 5.21 5.37 6.51
N SER A 227 6.09 5.74 5.58
CA SER A 227 6.50 7.13 5.34
C SER A 227 6.91 7.34 3.88
N LEU A 228 6.61 8.53 3.33
CA LEU A 228 7.14 8.95 2.03
C LEU A 228 8.58 9.47 2.24
N HIS A 229 9.53 8.55 2.22
CA HIS A 229 10.96 8.82 2.39
C HIS A 229 11.78 8.05 1.34
N SER A 230 13.06 8.38 1.21
CA SER A 230 13.98 7.57 0.40
C SER A 230 14.05 6.12 0.90
N PHE A 231 14.14 5.18 -0.05
CA PHE A 231 14.01 3.75 0.23
C PHE A 231 15.13 3.20 1.13
N ARG A 232 16.37 3.67 0.90
CA ARG A 232 17.48 3.49 1.85
C ARG A 232 17.37 4.59 2.90
N ILE A 233 16.93 4.23 4.10
CA ILE A 233 16.70 5.20 5.17
C ILE A 233 18.05 5.71 5.71
N GLY A 234 18.16 7.03 5.87
CA GLY A 234 19.39 7.71 6.30
C GLY A 234 19.66 7.63 7.81
N ASP A 235 20.86 8.04 8.20
CA ASP A 235 21.38 8.00 9.57
C ASP A 235 21.18 9.32 10.35
N ASN A 236 20.18 10.11 9.94
CA ASN A 236 19.72 11.33 10.59
C ASN A 236 18.21 11.44 10.39
N TRP A 237 17.48 10.43 10.86
CA TRP A 237 16.04 10.25 10.64
C TRP A 237 15.32 9.94 11.95
N THR A 238 14.03 10.26 12.02
CA THR A 238 13.15 9.78 13.09
C THR A 238 11.88 9.26 12.44
N GLN A 239 11.76 7.93 12.39
CA GLN A 239 10.54 7.28 11.94
C GLN A 239 9.55 7.27 13.10
N THR A 240 8.42 7.94 12.92
CA THR A 240 7.30 7.88 13.86
C THR A 240 6.34 6.78 13.40
N PHE A 241 5.73 6.06 14.34
CA PHE A 241 4.59 5.19 14.07
C PHE A 241 3.40 5.61 14.93
N TRP A 242 2.44 6.28 14.29
CA TRP A 242 1.12 6.61 14.81
C TRP A 242 0.19 6.80 13.60
N ALA A 243 -0.60 5.78 13.29
CA ALA A 243 -1.52 5.78 12.15
C ALA A 243 -2.44 7.00 12.26
N SER A 244 -2.52 7.84 11.24
CA SER A 244 -3.41 9.00 11.32
C SER A 244 -3.82 9.50 9.95
N TYR A 245 -4.89 10.29 9.93
CA TYR A 245 -5.38 10.96 8.72
C TYR A 245 -5.07 12.44 8.82
N ASN A 246 -4.52 13.00 7.75
CA ASN A 246 -4.35 14.44 7.61
C ASN A 246 -5.24 14.98 6.49
N LEU A 247 -6.33 15.62 6.93
CA LEU A 247 -7.28 16.30 6.06
C LEU A 247 -6.63 17.32 5.12
N ASP A 248 -5.58 18.04 5.56
CA ASP A 248 -4.93 19.08 4.76
C ASP A 248 -3.94 18.47 3.73
N ASN A 249 -3.12 17.50 4.14
CA ASN A 249 -2.29 16.69 3.25
C ASN A 249 -1.88 15.36 3.91
N ASP A 250 -2.52 14.27 3.47
CA ASP A 250 -2.38 12.88 3.94
C ASP A 250 -1.07 12.20 3.50
N ASN A 251 -0.34 12.81 2.57
CA ASN A 251 0.75 12.16 1.86
C ASN A 251 1.99 13.06 1.78
N GLN A 252 2.35 13.60 2.94
CA GLN A 252 3.53 14.44 3.11
C GLN A 252 4.82 13.61 3.06
N ILE A 253 5.83 14.17 2.41
CA ILE A 253 7.20 13.65 2.42
C ILE A 253 7.77 13.83 3.84
N ASP A 254 8.58 12.88 4.29
CA ASP A 254 9.24 12.89 5.61
C ASP A 254 8.26 12.96 6.79
N VAL A 255 7.14 12.26 6.68
CA VAL A 255 6.04 12.23 7.65
C VAL A 255 5.46 10.80 7.75
N SER A 256 4.94 10.41 8.93
CA SER A 256 4.33 9.09 9.15
C SER A 256 2.92 8.99 8.56
N GLY A 257 2.62 7.87 7.89
CA GLY A 257 1.34 7.60 7.23
C GLY A 257 0.34 6.76 8.05
N HIS A 258 -0.36 5.86 7.36
CA HIS A 258 -1.49 5.08 7.87
C HIS A 258 -1.09 3.76 8.53
N ALA A 259 0.08 3.24 8.17
CA ALA A 259 0.53 1.91 8.59
C ALA A 259 1.58 1.95 9.71
N THR A 260 1.53 0.93 10.58
CA THR A 260 2.59 0.58 11.52
C THR A 260 3.21 -0.76 11.12
N GLN A 261 4.30 -0.69 10.35
CA GLN A 261 5.06 -1.83 9.86
C GLN A 261 6.51 -1.73 10.37
N PRO A 262 6.78 -2.11 11.64
CA PRO A 262 8.09 -1.96 12.28
C PRO A 262 9.12 -3.01 11.78
N MET A 263 9.25 -3.19 10.47
CA MET A 263 10.18 -4.16 9.87
C MET A 263 11.50 -3.50 9.46
N TYR A 264 12.50 -3.76 10.29
CA TYR A 264 13.95 -3.71 10.04
C TYR A 264 14.59 -4.72 11.01
N LEU A 265 14.13 -4.62 12.26
CA LEU A 265 14.02 -5.65 13.30
C LEU A 265 12.53 -5.67 13.68
N GLU A 266 11.80 -6.79 13.59
CA GLU A 266 10.38 -6.76 14.00
C GLU A 266 10.25 -6.60 15.51
N THR A 267 9.28 -5.76 15.90
CA THR A 267 8.80 -5.62 17.27
C THR A 267 7.28 -5.56 17.32
N ARG A 268 6.71 -6.19 18.35
CA ARG A 268 5.25 -6.34 18.53
C ARG A 268 4.66 -5.33 19.49
N ASN A 269 4.86 -4.06 19.17
CA ASN A 269 4.34 -2.95 19.96
C ASN A 269 3.37 -2.08 19.13
N ALA A 270 2.13 -1.98 19.61
CA ALA A 270 1.06 -1.21 18.96
C ALA A 270 0.95 0.25 19.44
N HIS A 271 1.69 0.65 20.49
CA HIS A 271 1.68 2.03 20.97
C HIS A 271 2.38 3.00 20.00
N GLY A 272 2.12 4.30 20.20
CA GLY A 272 2.84 5.37 19.49
C GLY A 272 4.33 5.40 19.81
N GLN A 273 5.18 5.55 18.80
CA GLN A 273 6.62 5.35 18.96
C GLN A 273 7.48 6.17 17.99
N ASP A 274 8.68 6.58 18.44
CA ASP A 274 9.74 7.21 17.66
C ASP A 274 10.94 6.26 17.55
N TRP A 275 11.43 6.00 16.34
CA TRP A 275 12.68 5.27 16.08
C TRP A 275 13.72 6.25 15.54
N ILE A 276 14.73 6.55 16.36
CA ILE A 276 15.71 7.60 16.10
C ILE A 276 16.98 6.98 15.53
N MET A 277 17.28 7.33 14.28
CA MET A 277 18.45 6.87 13.52
C MET A 277 19.53 7.94 13.54
N GLU A 278 20.68 7.58 14.12
CA GLU A 278 21.88 8.40 14.25
C GLU A 278 23.07 7.66 13.59
N PRO A 279 24.20 8.33 13.25
CA PRO A 279 25.30 7.73 12.47
C PRO A 279 25.94 6.44 13.03
N ASN A 280 25.81 6.21 14.33
CA ASN A 280 26.38 5.08 15.04
C ASN A 280 25.42 4.45 16.07
N ARG A 281 24.12 4.78 16.03
CA ARG A 281 23.13 4.33 17.01
C ARG A 281 21.72 4.33 16.42
N LEU A 282 20.92 3.35 16.82
CA LEU A 282 19.47 3.34 16.63
C LEU A 282 18.81 3.28 18.01
N THR A 283 17.89 4.20 18.29
CA THR A 283 17.17 4.27 19.57
C THR A 283 15.68 4.13 19.37
N TYR A 284 15.10 3.12 20.02
CA TYR A 284 13.68 2.84 20.07
C TYR A 284 13.08 3.57 21.28
N ARG A 285 12.04 4.39 21.06
CA ARG A 285 11.23 5.02 22.12
C ARG A 285 9.77 4.75 21.83
N THR A 286 9.04 4.20 22.78
CA THR A 286 7.60 3.95 22.66
C THR A 286 6.87 4.35 23.93
N ILE A 287 5.66 4.87 23.78
CA ILE A 287 4.86 5.44 24.87
C ILE A 287 4.12 4.38 25.71
N GLY A 288 4.43 3.10 25.53
CA GLY A 288 3.85 1.99 26.28
C GLY A 288 4.28 0.64 25.70
N GLY A 289 3.59 -0.42 26.12
CA GLY A 289 3.82 -1.77 25.62
C GLY A 289 5.06 -2.40 26.24
N SER A 290 5.73 -3.23 25.45
CA SER A 290 6.93 -3.95 25.85
C SER A 290 7.96 -3.97 24.72
N PHE A 291 9.12 -4.55 25.02
CA PHE A 291 10.05 -5.01 24.00
C PHE A 291 9.74 -6.48 23.72
N ASP A 292 9.32 -6.79 22.50
CA ASP A 292 9.05 -8.15 21.99
C ASP A 292 9.68 -8.19 20.60
N PHE A 293 10.96 -8.57 20.53
CA PHE A 293 11.81 -8.46 19.34
C PHE A 293 12.12 -9.82 18.70
N TYR A 294 12.14 -9.87 17.37
CA TYR A 294 12.50 -11.06 16.59
C TYR A 294 13.68 -10.80 15.67
N PHE A 295 14.80 -11.45 15.95
CA PHE A 295 16.04 -11.39 15.17
C PHE A 295 16.09 -12.54 14.15
N LEU A 296 16.54 -12.25 12.92
CA LEU A 296 16.60 -13.19 11.80
C LEU A 296 18.03 -13.30 11.24
N SER A 297 18.48 -14.53 10.95
CA SER A 297 19.87 -14.82 10.55
C SER A 297 20.13 -14.92 9.04
N GLY A 298 19.16 -14.66 8.16
CA GLY A 298 19.33 -14.90 6.72
C GLY A 298 20.61 -14.30 6.09
N ASP A 299 21.24 -15.05 5.18
CA ASP A 299 22.48 -14.67 4.48
C ASP A 299 22.25 -13.63 3.38
N GLN A 300 21.01 -13.54 2.87
CA GLN A 300 20.63 -12.69 1.75
C GLN A 300 19.38 -11.86 2.10
N PRO A 301 19.27 -10.58 1.68
CA PRO A 301 18.14 -9.72 2.05
C PRO A 301 16.78 -10.33 1.72
N LYS A 302 16.64 -10.97 0.55
CA LYS A 302 15.40 -11.66 0.16
C LYS A 302 15.04 -12.86 1.03
N GLN A 303 16.03 -13.56 1.60
CA GLN A 303 15.78 -14.66 2.54
C GLN A 303 15.30 -14.14 3.90
N VAL A 304 15.85 -13.00 4.38
CA VAL A 304 15.36 -12.34 5.61
C VAL A 304 13.90 -11.89 5.45
N ILE A 305 13.53 -11.34 4.29
CA ILE A 305 12.13 -10.98 4.00
C ILE A 305 11.23 -12.24 3.92
N GLN A 306 11.67 -13.31 3.25
CA GLN A 306 10.94 -14.59 3.21
C GLN A 306 10.77 -15.23 4.60
N GLN A 307 11.81 -15.15 5.45
CA GLN A 307 11.76 -15.57 6.84
C GLN A 307 10.70 -14.75 7.56
N TYR A 308 10.78 -13.42 7.54
CA TYR A 308 9.78 -12.53 8.15
C TYR A 308 8.33 -12.88 7.79
N HIS A 309 8.04 -13.09 6.50
CA HIS A 309 6.70 -13.47 6.03
C HIS A 309 6.29 -14.86 6.53
N LYS A 310 7.14 -15.89 6.39
CA LYS A 310 6.82 -17.27 6.83
C LYS A 310 6.71 -17.42 8.35
N GLN A 311 7.61 -16.76 9.06
CA GLN A 311 8.00 -17.10 10.42
C GLN A 311 7.55 -16.08 11.46
N ILE A 312 7.09 -14.89 11.05
CA ILE A 312 6.73 -13.80 11.98
C ILE A 312 5.31 -13.25 11.73
N ILE A 313 5.01 -12.76 10.53
CA ILE A 313 3.74 -12.06 10.25
C ILE A 313 2.68 -12.87 9.49
N GLY A 314 3.04 -14.05 9.01
CA GLY A 314 2.19 -14.87 8.16
C GLY A 314 2.33 -14.54 6.68
N LEU A 315 2.06 -15.55 5.84
CA LEU A 315 2.27 -15.46 4.40
C LEU A 315 1.22 -14.55 3.72
N PRO A 316 1.63 -13.69 2.78
CA PRO A 316 0.70 -12.83 2.02
C PRO A 316 -0.48 -13.59 1.40
N TYR A 317 -1.64 -12.96 1.40
CA TYR A 317 -2.85 -13.51 0.80
C TYR A 317 -2.74 -13.63 -0.72
N LEU A 318 -3.09 -14.81 -1.26
CA LEU A 318 -3.23 -14.99 -2.70
C LEU A 318 -4.53 -14.34 -3.18
N GLN A 319 -4.39 -13.14 -3.74
CA GLN A 319 -5.50 -12.34 -4.24
C GLN A 319 -6.28 -13.05 -5.38
N PRO A 320 -7.57 -12.73 -5.59
CA PRO A 320 -8.28 -13.12 -6.80
C PRO A 320 -7.55 -12.60 -8.05
N TYR A 321 -7.44 -13.40 -9.11
CA TYR A 321 -6.65 -13.06 -10.30
C TYR A 321 -7.09 -11.73 -10.94
N TRP A 322 -8.39 -11.44 -10.90
CA TRP A 322 -8.96 -10.22 -11.48
C TRP A 322 -8.48 -8.94 -10.78
N THR A 323 -8.10 -8.97 -9.49
CA THR A 323 -7.64 -7.75 -8.80
C THR A 323 -6.32 -7.22 -9.38
N LEU A 324 -5.57 -8.02 -10.14
CA LEU A 324 -4.38 -7.58 -10.87
C LEU A 324 -4.70 -6.76 -12.14
N GLY A 325 -5.98 -6.63 -12.51
CA GLY A 325 -6.43 -5.73 -13.57
C GLY A 325 -6.30 -4.24 -13.21
N PHE A 326 -6.86 -3.38 -14.05
CA PHE A 326 -6.88 -1.93 -13.85
C PHE A 326 -8.20 -1.48 -13.22
N MET A 327 -8.11 -0.55 -12.26
CA MET A 327 -9.22 0.03 -11.51
C MET A 327 -9.36 1.54 -11.79
N GLN A 328 -10.56 1.97 -12.19
CA GLN A 328 -10.93 3.39 -12.18
C GLN A 328 -11.80 3.72 -10.97
N VAL A 329 -11.48 4.82 -10.30
CA VAL A 329 -12.22 5.39 -9.17
C VAL A 329 -12.28 6.91 -9.35
N ARG A 330 -13.28 7.57 -8.75
CA ARG A 330 -13.32 9.02 -8.59
C ARG A 330 -14.17 9.36 -7.37
N TRP A 331 -13.77 10.35 -6.59
CA TRP A 331 -14.71 11.02 -5.71
C TRP A 331 -15.68 11.87 -6.54
N SER A 332 -16.98 11.52 -6.49
CA SER A 332 -18.08 12.17 -7.21
C SER A 332 -18.32 11.75 -8.66
N TYR A 333 -18.37 10.44 -8.89
CA TYR A 333 -19.29 9.87 -9.90
C TYR A 333 -20.75 9.97 -9.42
N GLN A 334 -21.68 10.16 -10.36
CA GLN A 334 -22.98 10.80 -10.06
C GLN A 334 -24.17 9.86 -9.83
N ASN A 335 -24.15 8.71 -10.49
CA ASN A 335 -25.19 7.68 -10.50
C ASN A 335 -24.72 6.49 -11.34
N TRP A 336 -25.52 5.42 -11.42
CA TRP A 336 -25.23 4.25 -12.26
C TRP A 336 -25.04 4.57 -13.75
N THR A 337 -25.81 5.51 -14.32
CA THR A 337 -25.66 5.92 -15.72
C THR A 337 -24.29 6.55 -15.98
N ASN A 338 -23.83 7.42 -15.08
CA ASN A 338 -22.52 8.07 -15.21
C ASN A 338 -21.35 7.07 -15.07
N LEU A 339 -21.49 6.02 -14.25
CA LEU A 339 -20.51 4.93 -14.24
C LEU A 339 -20.50 4.15 -15.57
N GLN A 340 -21.67 3.90 -16.16
CA GLN A 340 -21.75 3.27 -17.48
C GLN A 340 -21.08 4.13 -18.56
N GLU A 341 -21.28 5.45 -18.56
CA GLU A 341 -20.61 6.38 -19.49
C GLU A 341 -19.07 6.32 -19.38
N VAL A 342 -18.52 6.17 -18.16
CA VAL A 342 -17.07 5.99 -17.93
C VAL A 342 -16.58 4.65 -18.49
N ILE A 343 -17.31 3.56 -18.25
CA ILE A 343 -16.99 2.22 -18.80
C ILE A 343 -17.02 2.24 -20.33
N ASP A 344 -18.05 2.85 -20.91
CA ASP A 344 -18.22 2.98 -22.37
C ASP A 344 -17.07 3.81 -22.97
N ALA A 345 -16.67 4.90 -22.32
CA ALA A 345 -15.53 5.72 -22.76
C ALA A 345 -14.17 4.97 -22.69
N TYR A 346 -13.96 4.13 -21.68
CA TYR A 346 -12.81 3.21 -21.61
C TYR A 346 -12.82 2.21 -22.78
N SER A 347 -13.98 1.62 -23.07
CA SER A 347 -14.18 0.69 -24.18
C SER A 347 -13.97 1.36 -25.55
N ASP A 348 -14.50 2.56 -25.77
CA ASP A 348 -14.36 3.34 -27.00
C ASP A 348 -12.92 3.80 -27.25
N ALA A 349 -12.18 4.15 -26.19
CA ALA A 349 -10.74 4.39 -26.28
C ALA A 349 -9.94 3.09 -26.53
N GLY A 350 -10.54 1.92 -26.30
CA GLY A 350 -9.91 0.61 -26.35
C GLY A 350 -8.82 0.46 -25.29
N ILE A 351 -9.10 0.92 -24.07
CA ILE A 351 -8.26 0.77 -22.88
C ILE A 351 -8.88 -0.30 -21.99
N GLN A 352 -8.06 -1.19 -21.42
CA GLN A 352 -8.51 -2.22 -20.49
C GLN A 352 -9.09 -1.61 -19.21
N LEU A 353 -10.24 -2.10 -18.75
CA LEU A 353 -10.87 -1.71 -17.49
C LEU A 353 -11.46 -2.95 -16.82
N GLU A 354 -10.87 -3.37 -15.70
CA GLU A 354 -11.32 -4.55 -14.95
C GLU A 354 -12.31 -4.17 -13.84
N MET A 355 -12.05 -3.07 -13.16
CA MET A 355 -12.76 -2.66 -11.95
C MET A 355 -13.24 -1.21 -12.07
N ILE A 356 -14.49 -0.97 -11.69
CA ILE A 356 -15.04 0.36 -11.46
C ILE A 356 -15.39 0.50 -9.99
N ALA A 357 -15.12 1.65 -9.39
CA ALA A 357 -15.32 1.88 -7.97
C ALA A 357 -15.98 3.24 -7.70
N ASN A 358 -16.68 3.31 -6.57
CA ASN A 358 -17.21 4.54 -6.02
C ASN A 358 -16.49 4.91 -4.74
N ASP A 359 -16.20 6.20 -4.60
CA ASP A 359 -16.04 6.86 -3.32
C ASP A 359 -17.41 7.07 -2.64
N LEU A 360 -17.52 7.94 -1.63
CA LEU A 360 -18.67 8.11 -0.74
C LEU A 360 -20.03 8.38 -1.43
N ASP A 361 -20.07 8.77 -2.69
CA ASP A 361 -21.26 9.32 -3.38
C ASP A 361 -22.41 8.33 -3.58
N TYR A 362 -22.11 7.03 -3.54
CA TYR A 362 -23.13 5.98 -3.56
C TYR A 362 -23.90 5.86 -2.25
N LEU A 363 -23.39 6.45 -1.17
CA LEU A 363 -23.98 6.38 0.17
C LEU A 363 -25.01 7.48 0.42
N LYS A 364 -26.12 7.15 1.07
CA LYS A 364 -27.11 8.15 1.50
C LYS A 364 -26.49 9.07 2.56
N LEU A 365 -26.10 10.29 2.16
CA LEU A 365 -25.41 11.25 3.04
C LEU A 365 -24.19 10.61 3.75
N ASN A 366 -23.37 9.88 2.98
CA ASN A 366 -22.15 9.21 3.45
C ASN A 366 -22.35 8.13 4.53
N ARG A 367 -23.59 7.70 4.81
CA ARG A 367 -23.92 6.68 5.83
C ARG A 367 -23.60 5.27 5.30
N PRO A 368 -22.69 4.48 5.94
CA PRO A 368 -22.38 3.11 5.51
C PRO A 368 -23.59 2.20 5.31
N PHE A 369 -23.44 1.16 4.47
CA PHE A 369 -24.49 0.18 4.19
C PHE A 369 -25.85 0.77 3.75
N SER A 370 -25.84 1.90 3.03
CA SER A 370 -27.07 2.54 2.56
C SER A 370 -26.88 3.19 1.19
N ASN A 371 -27.86 3.07 0.31
CA ASN A 371 -27.80 3.64 -1.04
C ASN A 371 -28.37 5.06 -1.11
N ASN A 372 -27.71 5.93 -1.88
CA ASN A 372 -28.13 7.30 -2.17
C ASN A 372 -29.39 7.31 -3.07
N PRO A 373 -30.59 7.65 -2.54
CA PRO A 373 -31.85 7.46 -3.27
C PRO A 373 -31.98 8.39 -4.47
N GLY A 374 -32.45 7.89 -5.61
CA GLY A 374 -32.57 8.65 -6.86
C GLY A 374 -31.26 8.87 -7.62
N HIS A 375 -30.16 8.28 -7.14
CA HIS A 375 -28.83 8.35 -7.76
C HIS A 375 -28.19 6.96 -7.87
N TYR A 376 -28.19 6.21 -6.77
CA TYR A 376 -27.59 4.89 -6.65
C TYR A 376 -28.62 3.88 -6.15
N ASP A 377 -29.84 3.92 -6.69
CA ASP A 377 -30.93 3.02 -6.29
C ASP A 377 -30.58 1.54 -6.53
N ALA A 378 -30.96 0.67 -5.59
CA ALA A 378 -30.48 -0.71 -5.56
C ALA A 378 -30.98 -1.58 -6.73
N ASP A 379 -32.19 -1.34 -7.24
CA ASP A 379 -32.78 -2.08 -8.36
C ASP A 379 -32.04 -1.80 -9.67
N GLU A 380 -31.67 -0.54 -9.90
CA GLU A 380 -30.81 -0.12 -11.00
C GLU A 380 -29.39 -0.67 -10.84
N GLY A 381 -28.85 -0.61 -9.61
CA GLY A 381 -27.54 -1.14 -9.26
C GLY A 381 -27.41 -2.63 -9.55
N ARG A 382 -28.40 -3.46 -9.19
CA ARG A 382 -28.39 -4.89 -9.55
C ARG A 382 -28.37 -5.10 -11.07
N THR A 383 -29.17 -4.34 -11.82
CA THR A 383 -29.20 -4.42 -13.30
C THR A 383 -27.86 -4.02 -13.94
N PHE A 384 -27.23 -2.97 -13.40
CA PHE A 384 -25.90 -2.52 -13.80
C PHE A 384 -24.83 -3.57 -13.50
N LEU A 385 -24.81 -4.13 -12.28
CA LEU A 385 -23.82 -5.14 -11.88
C LEU A 385 -23.99 -6.48 -12.60
N GLU A 386 -25.21 -6.93 -12.88
CA GLU A 386 -25.46 -8.10 -13.74
C GLU A 386 -24.78 -7.94 -15.12
N THR A 387 -24.83 -6.73 -15.69
CA THR A 387 -24.18 -6.40 -16.97
C THR A 387 -22.65 -6.34 -16.83
N LEU A 388 -22.16 -5.70 -15.77
CA LEU A 388 -20.73 -5.57 -15.45
C LEU A 388 -20.06 -6.96 -15.28
N HIS A 389 -20.68 -7.84 -14.48
CA HIS A 389 -20.23 -9.21 -14.23
C HIS A 389 -20.29 -10.08 -15.50
N ALA A 390 -21.32 -9.91 -16.33
CA ALA A 390 -21.42 -10.59 -17.63
C ALA A 390 -20.22 -10.24 -18.53
N ASN A 391 -19.82 -8.97 -18.57
CA ASN A 391 -18.62 -8.49 -19.27
C ASN A 391 -17.30 -8.97 -18.64
N GLY A 392 -17.33 -9.44 -17.39
CA GLY A 392 -16.14 -9.86 -16.65
C GLY A 392 -15.40 -8.70 -16.00
N GLN A 393 -16.14 -7.68 -15.61
CA GLN A 393 -15.68 -6.54 -14.83
C GLN A 393 -16.30 -6.60 -13.42
N TYR A 394 -15.75 -5.84 -12.47
CA TYR A 394 -16.09 -5.95 -11.05
C TYR A 394 -16.35 -4.58 -10.41
N TYR A 395 -17.14 -4.55 -9.34
CA TYR A 395 -17.52 -3.32 -8.61
C TYR A 395 -17.02 -3.33 -7.17
N PHE A 396 -16.33 -2.25 -6.78
CA PHE A 396 -15.58 -2.17 -5.53
C PHE A 396 -15.78 -0.82 -4.81
N PRO A 397 -16.86 -0.64 -4.05
CA PRO A 397 -17.15 0.63 -3.37
C PRO A 397 -16.29 0.85 -2.10
N ILE A 398 -16.16 2.12 -1.71
CA ILE A 398 -15.60 2.54 -0.41
C ILE A 398 -16.55 2.19 0.75
N LEU A 399 -16.00 1.93 1.93
CA LEU A 399 -16.74 1.76 3.17
C LEU A 399 -15.90 2.30 4.33
N GLY A 400 -16.54 2.95 5.31
CA GLY A 400 -15.89 3.42 6.54
C GLY A 400 -16.43 2.68 7.78
N PRO A 401 -15.60 2.42 8.80
CA PRO A 401 -16.03 1.73 10.03
C PRO A 401 -16.78 2.64 11.04
N GLY A 402 -16.97 3.93 10.75
CA GLY A 402 -17.76 4.83 11.60
C GLY A 402 -19.23 4.87 11.19
N ILE A 403 -20.13 4.68 12.15
CA ILE A 403 -21.57 4.55 11.96
C ILE A 403 -22.29 5.84 12.37
N TYR A 404 -23.03 6.42 11.42
CA TYR A 404 -23.87 7.59 11.65
C TYR A 404 -24.84 7.40 12.82
N ALA A 405 -24.88 8.36 13.75
CA ALA A 405 -25.79 8.33 14.90
C ALA A 405 -27.06 9.17 14.60
N PRO A 406 -28.21 8.55 14.31
CA PRO A 406 -29.43 9.26 13.92
C PRO A 406 -30.00 10.11 15.05
N ASN A 407 -30.61 11.23 14.69
CA ASN A 407 -31.24 12.13 15.64
C ASN A 407 -32.50 11.49 16.26
N PRO A 408 -32.53 11.22 17.58
CA PRO A 408 -33.63 10.49 18.23
C PRO A 408 -34.94 11.29 18.24
N SER A 409 -34.89 12.61 18.02
CA SER A 409 -36.08 13.46 17.91
C SER A 409 -36.61 13.58 16.48
N ASN A 410 -35.92 13.01 15.48
CA ASN A 410 -36.31 13.09 14.07
C ASN A 410 -36.61 11.70 13.48
N ALA A 411 -37.90 11.34 13.41
CA ALA A 411 -38.34 10.06 12.87
C ALA A 411 -37.96 9.82 11.38
N THR A 412 -37.70 10.88 10.58
CA THR A 412 -37.27 10.71 9.18
C THR A 412 -35.77 10.45 9.04
N ASP A 413 -35.01 10.63 10.12
CA ASP A 413 -33.57 10.37 10.19
C ASP A 413 -33.23 8.96 10.70
N ALA A 414 -34.26 8.19 11.09
CA ALA A 414 -34.10 6.83 11.62
C ALA A 414 -33.23 5.94 10.71
N TYR A 415 -32.26 5.25 11.32
CA TYR A 415 -31.23 4.50 10.62
C TYR A 415 -31.05 3.13 11.27
N ALA A 416 -31.50 2.09 10.56
CA ALA A 416 -31.65 0.75 11.14
C ALA A 416 -30.31 0.05 11.45
N VAL A 417 -29.26 0.35 10.68
CA VAL A 417 -27.89 -0.14 10.91
C VAL A 417 -27.39 0.28 12.29
N TYR A 418 -27.56 1.57 12.65
CA TYR A 418 -27.19 2.07 13.97
C TYR A 418 -27.95 1.38 15.10
N ASN A 419 -29.27 1.19 14.94
CA ASN A 419 -30.08 0.52 15.95
C ASN A 419 -29.65 -0.95 16.15
N ARG A 420 -29.33 -1.68 15.07
CA ARG A 420 -28.81 -3.06 15.18
C ARG A 420 -27.43 -3.12 15.85
N GLY A 421 -26.58 -2.12 15.63
CA GLY A 421 -25.32 -2.01 16.34
C GLY A 421 -25.49 -1.68 17.83
N LEU A 422 -26.48 -0.84 18.20
CA LEU A 422 -26.87 -0.65 19.61
C LEU A 422 -27.34 -1.95 20.26
N ASP A 423 -28.21 -2.72 19.58
CA ASP A 423 -28.71 -4.02 20.06
C ASP A 423 -27.56 -5.03 20.26
N ALA A 424 -26.54 -4.98 19.41
CA ALA A 424 -25.32 -5.81 19.49
C ALA A 424 -24.26 -5.26 20.47
N GLN A 425 -24.51 -4.10 21.10
CA GLN A 425 -23.58 -3.34 21.94
C GLN A 425 -22.24 -3.03 21.23
N ALA A 426 -22.30 -2.74 19.93
CA ALA A 426 -21.17 -2.84 19.01
C ALA A 426 -20.20 -1.65 18.98
N TYR A 427 -20.26 -0.71 19.92
CA TYR A 427 -19.58 0.59 19.81
C TYR A 427 -18.59 0.90 20.94
N ILE A 428 -17.50 1.57 20.55
CA ILE A 428 -16.43 2.07 21.43
C ILE A 428 -17.00 3.12 22.41
N ARG A 429 -16.42 3.21 23.60
CA ARG A 429 -16.85 4.11 24.69
C ARG A 429 -15.98 5.37 24.81
N ASP A 430 -16.56 6.41 25.41
CA ASP A 430 -15.93 7.73 25.59
C ASP A 430 -14.79 7.77 26.65
N GLY A 431 -14.58 6.68 27.41
CA GLY A 431 -13.66 6.64 28.55
C GLY A 431 -14.12 7.46 29.75
N GLY A 432 -15.34 8.01 29.72
CA GLY A 432 -15.92 8.82 30.77
C GLY A 432 -16.62 7.98 31.85
N PRO A 433 -16.89 8.56 33.03
CA PRO A 433 -17.52 7.85 34.16
C PRO A 433 -18.98 7.44 33.90
N GLY A 434 -19.60 7.92 32.81
CA GLY A 434 -20.91 7.47 32.35
C GLY A 434 -20.88 6.22 31.47
N GLY A 435 -19.70 5.84 30.95
CA GLY A 435 -19.54 4.71 30.02
C GLY A 435 -20.34 4.87 28.73
N ASN A 436 -20.55 6.10 28.25
CA ASN A 436 -21.30 6.36 27.02
C ASN A 436 -20.52 5.84 25.81
N TYR A 437 -21.19 5.67 24.67
CA TYR A 437 -20.50 5.48 23.40
C TYR A 437 -19.73 6.74 22.99
N TYR A 438 -18.60 6.54 22.31
CA TYR A 438 -17.85 7.62 21.69
C TYR A 438 -18.66 8.15 20.51
N PHE A 439 -18.99 9.45 20.56
CA PHE A 439 -19.55 10.20 19.44
C PHE A 439 -18.50 11.19 18.94
N GLY A 440 -17.97 10.96 17.74
CA GLY A 440 -17.06 11.85 17.02
C GLY A 440 -17.74 12.41 15.77
N VAL A 441 -16.94 12.92 14.82
CA VAL A 441 -17.44 13.41 13.52
C VAL A 441 -16.71 12.71 12.39
N LEU A 442 -17.46 12.23 11.40
CA LEU A 442 -16.94 11.60 10.19
C LEU A 442 -17.71 12.15 8.97
N TRP A 443 -17.49 11.57 7.78
CA TRP A 443 -18.14 11.97 6.54
C TRP A 443 -19.68 12.05 6.61
N ALA A 444 -20.33 11.20 7.41
CA ALA A 444 -21.78 11.18 7.58
C ALA A 444 -22.31 12.24 8.57
N GLY A 445 -21.44 12.98 9.25
CA GLY A 445 -21.78 13.82 10.40
C GLY A 445 -21.40 13.15 11.73
N ILE A 446 -22.17 13.44 12.78
CA ILE A 446 -21.89 12.89 14.12
C ILE A 446 -22.09 11.37 14.07
N SER A 447 -21.05 10.64 14.44
CA SER A 447 -20.91 9.20 14.22
C SER A 447 -20.31 8.52 15.45
N THR A 448 -20.61 7.23 15.62
CA THR A 448 -19.98 6.34 16.60
C THR A 448 -19.12 5.30 15.88
N TYR A 449 -18.35 4.50 16.62
CA TYR A 449 -17.24 3.70 16.08
C TYR A 449 -17.36 2.25 16.51
N VAL A 450 -17.15 1.32 15.58
CA VAL A 450 -17.38 -0.10 15.80
C VAL A 450 -16.24 -0.69 16.61
N ASP A 451 -16.57 -1.33 17.73
CA ASP A 451 -15.58 -1.95 18.61
C ASP A 451 -15.27 -3.38 18.16
N PHE A 452 -14.31 -3.51 17.25
CA PHE A 452 -13.92 -4.79 16.66
C PHE A 452 -13.25 -5.78 17.64
N LEU A 453 -12.99 -5.39 18.90
CA LEU A 453 -12.58 -6.33 19.94
C LEU A 453 -13.76 -7.12 20.51
N ILE A 454 -14.99 -6.64 20.34
CA ILE A 454 -16.19 -7.30 20.88
C ILE A 454 -16.72 -8.32 19.85
N PRO A 455 -16.83 -9.62 20.19
CA PRO A 455 -17.31 -10.64 19.24
C PRO A 455 -18.74 -10.41 18.73
N SER A 456 -19.62 -9.75 19.49
CA SER A 456 -20.96 -9.38 19.00
C SER A 456 -20.89 -8.26 17.95
N ALA A 457 -20.00 -7.28 18.11
CA ALA A 457 -19.77 -6.22 17.15
C ALA A 457 -19.24 -6.78 15.81
N VAL A 458 -18.24 -7.66 15.87
CA VAL A 458 -17.69 -8.34 14.67
C VAL A 458 -18.78 -9.14 13.94
N ASN A 459 -19.61 -9.90 14.67
CA ASN A 459 -20.70 -10.66 14.04
C ASN A 459 -21.82 -9.76 13.49
N TRP A 460 -22.12 -8.63 14.13
CA TRP A 460 -23.04 -7.63 13.61
C TRP A 460 -22.48 -6.99 12.32
N TRP A 461 -21.22 -6.54 12.30
CA TRP A 461 -20.57 -5.95 11.11
C TRP A 461 -20.59 -6.90 9.90
N LYS A 462 -20.24 -8.17 10.12
CA LYS A 462 -20.33 -9.24 9.10
C LYS A 462 -21.77 -9.44 8.58
N SER A 463 -22.76 -9.28 9.46
CA SER A 463 -24.17 -9.37 9.09
C SER A 463 -24.62 -8.17 8.26
N GLU A 464 -24.17 -6.95 8.59
CA GLU A 464 -24.45 -5.75 7.78
C GLU A 464 -23.83 -5.84 6.38
N ILE A 465 -22.59 -6.35 6.27
CA ILE A 465 -21.96 -6.64 4.97
C ILE A 465 -22.83 -7.62 4.14
N THR A 466 -23.32 -8.69 4.76
CA THR A 466 -24.16 -9.68 4.09
C THR A 466 -25.50 -9.07 3.65
N LEU A 467 -26.19 -8.36 4.55
CA LEU A 467 -27.45 -7.67 4.25
C LEU A 467 -27.32 -6.62 3.14
N PHE A 468 -26.18 -5.93 3.07
CA PHE A 468 -25.93 -4.96 2.01
C PHE A 468 -25.59 -5.63 0.67
N HIS A 469 -24.84 -6.73 0.70
CA HIS A 469 -24.53 -7.55 -0.50
C HIS A 469 -25.80 -8.17 -1.11
N ASP A 470 -26.75 -8.62 -0.27
CA ASP A 470 -28.06 -9.12 -0.72
C ASP A 470 -28.89 -8.02 -1.43
N SER A 471 -28.63 -6.74 -1.16
CA SER A 471 -29.26 -5.60 -1.84
C SER A 471 -28.55 -5.24 -3.15
N ILE A 472 -27.21 -5.26 -3.15
CA ILE A 472 -26.34 -4.95 -4.30
C ILE A 472 -25.11 -5.88 -4.28
N PRO A 473 -24.91 -6.74 -5.29
CA PRO A 473 -23.83 -7.74 -5.30
C PRO A 473 -22.46 -7.15 -5.69
N PHE A 474 -21.85 -6.35 -4.80
CA PHE A 474 -20.49 -5.86 -4.96
C PHE A 474 -19.42 -6.97 -4.82
N ASP A 475 -18.19 -6.70 -5.25
CA ASP A 475 -17.12 -7.70 -5.35
C ASP A 475 -16.07 -7.65 -4.23
N GLY A 476 -16.08 -6.59 -3.44
CA GLY A 476 -15.25 -6.40 -2.26
C GLY A 476 -15.48 -5.01 -1.66
N PHE A 477 -14.67 -4.62 -0.66
CA PHE A 477 -14.68 -3.27 -0.10
C PHE A 477 -13.30 -2.62 -0.05
N TRP A 478 -13.28 -1.34 -0.40
CA TRP A 478 -12.21 -0.43 -0.03
C TRP A 478 -12.50 0.15 1.36
N LEU A 479 -11.77 -0.29 2.39
CA LEU A 479 -11.98 0.14 3.78
C LEU A 479 -11.12 1.39 4.08
N ASP A 480 -11.80 2.52 4.12
CA ASP A 480 -11.24 3.86 4.32
C ASP A 480 -11.52 4.39 5.74
N VAL A 481 -10.83 5.48 6.13
CA VAL A 481 -10.92 6.11 7.47
C VAL A 481 -10.76 5.12 8.63
N SER A 482 -9.96 4.08 8.38
CA SER A 482 -9.67 2.97 9.30
C SER A 482 -8.49 3.24 10.24
N ASP A 483 -7.91 4.43 10.21
CA ASP A 483 -6.96 4.99 11.20
C ASP A 483 -7.67 5.53 12.46
N ALA A 484 -8.86 4.99 12.79
CA ALA A 484 -9.74 5.49 13.83
C ALA A 484 -10.06 7.01 13.69
N VAL A 485 -10.35 7.49 12.47
CA VAL A 485 -10.47 8.95 12.18
C VAL A 485 -11.64 9.62 12.89
N SER A 486 -11.42 10.82 13.45
CA SER A 486 -12.50 11.68 13.98
C SER A 486 -12.19 13.15 13.70
N PHE A 487 -13.01 13.81 12.90
CA PHE A 487 -12.93 15.26 12.61
C PHE A 487 -13.36 16.17 13.78
N SER A 488 -13.57 15.60 14.98
CA SER A 488 -13.65 16.34 16.23
C SER A 488 -12.59 15.86 17.21
N THR A 489 -11.93 16.82 17.87
CA THR A 489 -11.05 16.57 19.01
C THR A 489 -11.90 16.13 20.20
N GLY A 490 -11.69 14.91 20.69
CA GLY A 490 -12.53 14.36 21.75
C GLY A 490 -13.91 13.88 21.27
N SER A 491 -14.63 13.25 22.18
CA SER A 491 -16.04 12.94 21.96
C SER A 491 -16.94 14.14 22.26
N LEU A 492 -17.94 14.36 21.41
CA LEU A 492 -18.99 15.36 21.57
C LEU A 492 -20.08 14.97 22.58
N GLY A 493 -20.07 13.71 23.06
CA GLY A 493 -21.06 13.18 24.01
C GLY A 493 -22.44 12.87 23.40
N PRO A 494 -23.31 12.17 24.13
CA PRO A 494 -24.57 11.62 23.60
C PRO A 494 -25.59 12.69 23.19
N ASP A 495 -25.66 13.84 23.87
CA ASP A 495 -26.61 14.91 23.54
C ASP A 495 -26.33 15.53 22.15
N SER A 496 -25.09 15.43 21.64
CA SER A 496 -24.68 16.02 20.38
C SER A 496 -25.45 15.48 19.17
N ILE A 497 -25.92 14.23 19.22
CA ILE A 497 -26.64 13.56 18.13
C ILE A 497 -27.99 14.24 17.80
N SER A 498 -28.52 15.09 18.70
CA SER A 498 -29.72 15.89 18.40
C SER A 498 -29.50 16.95 17.32
N GLN A 499 -28.24 17.21 16.94
CA GLN A 499 -27.88 18.12 15.84
C GLN A 499 -27.92 17.44 14.47
N ASN A 500 -27.94 16.11 14.41
CA ASN A 500 -27.93 15.38 13.15
C ASN A 500 -29.26 15.54 12.38
N PRO A 501 -29.26 15.50 11.03
CA PRO A 501 -28.08 15.44 10.15
C PRO A 501 -27.29 16.76 10.13
N ILE A 502 -25.98 16.65 10.37
CA ILE A 502 -25.00 17.74 10.30
C ILE A 502 -23.81 17.29 9.45
N GLY A 503 -23.17 18.23 8.76
CA GLY A 503 -21.97 17.98 7.95
C GLY A 503 -20.67 18.10 8.75
N VAL A 504 -19.56 17.78 8.08
CA VAL A 504 -18.19 17.93 8.60
C VAL A 504 -17.86 19.38 9.01
N PRO A 505 -16.89 19.61 9.92
CA PRO A 505 -16.61 20.95 10.46
C PRO A 505 -15.71 21.83 9.57
N PHE A 506 -15.60 21.48 8.28
CA PHE A 506 -14.76 22.13 7.28
C PHE A 506 -15.47 22.19 5.93
N VAL A 507 -14.91 22.95 4.99
CA VAL A 507 -15.41 23.05 3.62
C VAL A 507 -15.07 21.77 2.87
N LEU A 508 -16.04 21.09 2.26
CA LEU A 508 -15.73 19.95 1.39
C LEU A 508 -15.16 20.45 0.06
N PRO A 509 -14.20 19.72 -0.54
CA PRO A 509 -13.79 19.98 -1.92
C PRO A 509 -15.03 20.00 -2.82
N GLY A 510 -15.20 21.03 -3.64
CA GLY A 510 -16.31 21.15 -4.60
C GLY A 510 -17.55 21.86 -4.06
N ASP A 511 -17.58 22.28 -2.79
CA ASP A 511 -18.71 23.04 -2.26
C ASP A 511 -18.79 24.44 -2.91
N PRO A 512 -19.94 24.83 -3.51
CA PRO A 512 -20.04 26.06 -4.26
C PRO A 512 -19.99 27.29 -3.34
N ASN A 513 -19.36 28.36 -3.82
CA ASN A 513 -19.14 29.59 -3.06
C ASN A 513 -18.29 29.39 -1.79
N SER A 514 -17.22 28.62 -1.92
CA SER A 514 -16.26 28.33 -0.85
C SER A 514 -14.81 28.41 -1.35
N ALA A 515 -13.84 28.36 -0.42
CA ALA A 515 -12.42 28.23 -0.75
C ALA A 515 -12.05 26.90 -1.44
N GLY A 516 -12.91 25.87 -1.34
CA GLY A 516 -12.68 24.54 -1.91
C GLY A 516 -13.43 24.28 -3.23
N ALA A 517 -14.17 25.25 -3.76
CA ALA A 517 -15.09 25.08 -4.89
C ALA A 517 -14.43 24.51 -6.16
N VAL A 518 -13.22 24.96 -6.48
CA VAL A 518 -12.40 24.49 -7.62
C VAL A 518 -10.96 24.39 -7.17
N ASP A 519 -10.27 23.31 -7.53
CA ASP A 519 -8.82 23.23 -7.39
C ASP A 519 -8.13 23.85 -8.63
N TYR A 520 -7.15 24.72 -8.40
CA TYR A 520 -6.35 25.38 -9.44
C TYR A 520 -4.86 25.05 -9.33
N ASN A 521 -4.47 24.11 -8.47
CA ASN A 521 -3.12 23.61 -8.38
C ASN A 521 -2.88 22.59 -9.51
N TYR A 522 -1.67 22.61 -10.07
CA TYR A 522 -1.20 21.73 -11.14
C TYR A 522 0.24 21.31 -10.84
N PRO A 523 0.76 20.22 -11.43
CA PRO A 523 2.10 19.73 -11.15
C PRO A 523 3.22 20.71 -11.50
N GLU A 524 4.39 20.40 -10.96
CA GLU A 524 5.64 21.07 -11.29
C GLU A 524 5.84 21.11 -12.82
N MET A 525 6.35 22.25 -13.31
CA MET A 525 6.58 22.53 -14.74
C MET A 525 5.33 22.64 -15.64
N PHE A 526 4.10 22.58 -15.11
CA PHE A 526 2.88 22.83 -15.91
C PHE A 526 2.86 24.21 -16.58
N ASN A 527 3.50 25.21 -15.97
CA ASN A 527 3.68 26.54 -16.57
C ASN A 527 4.60 26.55 -17.80
N VAL A 528 5.40 25.50 -18.02
CA VAL A 528 6.23 25.31 -19.22
C VAL A 528 5.49 24.49 -20.27
N THR A 529 4.74 23.45 -19.89
CA THR A 529 3.94 22.64 -20.82
C THR A 529 2.69 23.39 -21.34
N ASN A 530 2.06 24.22 -20.49
CA ASN A 530 0.84 24.97 -20.82
C ASN A 530 0.78 26.35 -20.10
N ALA A 531 1.64 27.28 -20.51
CA ALA A 531 1.77 28.61 -19.91
C ALA A 531 0.45 29.43 -19.86
N THR A 532 -0.45 29.26 -20.82
CA THR A 532 -1.72 30.01 -20.88
C THR A 532 -2.72 29.53 -19.83
N GLU A 533 -2.87 28.21 -19.67
CA GLU A 533 -3.73 27.63 -18.64
C GLU A 533 -3.13 27.87 -17.25
N ALA A 534 -1.83 27.67 -17.06
CA ALA A 534 -1.14 27.92 -15.79
C ALA A 534 -1.30 29.38 -15.30
N ALA A 535 -1.20 30.37 -16.19
CA ALA A 535 -1.44 31.77 -15.86
C ALA A 535 -2.92 32.04 -15.51
N SER A 536 -3.85 31.36 -16.18
CA SER A 536 -5.28 31.47 -15.93
C SER A 536 -5.66 30.85 -14.57
N ALA A 537 -5.17 29.64 -14.28
CA ALA A 537 -5.34 28.93 -13.02
C ALA A 537 -4.74 29.72 -11.85
N SER A 538 -3.51 30.23 -12.00
CA SER A 538 -2.87 31.10 -10.98
C SER A 538 -3.70 32.35 -10.68
N SER A 539 -4.30 32.97 -11.71
CA SER A 539 -5.15 34.15 -11.54
C SER A 539 -6.48 33.81 -10.85
N ALA A 540 -7.06 32.65 -11.19
CA ALA A 540 -8.30 32.16 -10.59
C ALA A 540 -8.09 31.76 -9.12
N LEU A 541 -6.97 31.09 -8.79
CA LEU A 541 -6.56 30.77 -7.42
C LEU A 541 -6.42 32.03 -6.56
N ALA A 542 -5.70 33.04 -7.06
CA ALA A 542 -5.59 34.33 -6.36
C ALA A 542 -6.95 35.01 -6.14
N SER A 543 -7.86 34.91 -7.11
CA SER A 543 -9.25 35.39 -6.98
C SER A 543 -10.01 34.62 -5.90
N GLN A 544 -9.97 33.28 -5.90
CA GLN A 544 -10.65 32.41 -4.93
C GLN A 544 -10.13 32.65 -3.49
N SER A 545 -8.80 32.67 -3.30
CA SER A 545 -8.18 32.93 -2.00
C SER A 545 -8.45 34.35 -1.47
N SER A 546 -8.64 35.34 -2.34
CA SER A 546 -9.03 36.69 -1.93
C SER A 546 -10.53 36.84 -1.61
N ALA A 547 -11.39 36.01 -2.22
CA ALA A 547 -12.81 35.93 -1.90
C ALA A 547 -13.08 35.17 -0.58
N TYR A 548 -12.27 34.15 -0.28
CA TYR A 548 -12.40 33.29 0.90
C TYR A 548 -11.09 33.22 1.70
N PRO A 549 -10.70 34.30 2.40
CA PRO A 549 -9.45 34.34 3.16
C PRO A 549 -9.47 33.35 4.33
N THR A 550 -8.53 32.40 4.33
CA THR A 550 -8.31 31.45 5.41
C THR A 550 -7.81 32.16 6.67
N SER A 551 -8.58 32.12 7.75
CA SER A 551 -8.17 32.65 9.06
C SER A 551 -7.54 31.55 9.91
N ALA A 552 -6.23 31.37 9.79
CA ALA A 552 -5.49 30.51 10.71
C ALA A 552 -5.50 31.13 12.12
N THR A 553 -6.21 30.50 13.05
CA THR A 553 -6.14 30.88 14.47
C THR A 553 -4.98 30.09 15.09
N PRO A 554 -3.92 30.74 15.58
CA PRO A 554 -2.80 30.02 16.19
C PRO A 554 -3.26 29.37 17.50
N THR A 555 -3.34 28.03 17.53
CA THR A 555 -3.51 27.29 18.78
C THR A 555 -2.27 27.49 19.65
N PRO A 556 -2.39 27.80 20.95
CA PRO A 556 -1.23 27.86 21.84
C PRO A 556 -0.53 26.50 21.90
N THR A 557 0.79 26.49 21.77
CA THR A 557 1.61 25.30 21.99
C THR A 557 1.79 25.05 23.48
N HIS A 558 1.34 23.88 23.92
CA HIS A 558 1.58 23.36 25.26
C HIS A 558 2.93 22.63 25.29
N LEU A 559 3.63 22.77 26.42
CA LEU A 559 4.76 21.89 26.75
C LEU A 559 4.22 20.51 27.15
N ARG A 560 5.08 19.48 27.11
CA ARG A 560 4.72 18.14 27.60
C ARG A 560 4.13 18.17 29.01
N THR A 561 3.27 17.19 29.30
CA THR A 561 2.82 16.95 30.67
C THR A 561 4.00 16.44 31.52
N LYS A 562 3.80 16.41 32.84
CA LYS A 562 4.74 15.77 33.77
C LYS A 562 4.10 14.50 34.33
N PRO A 563 4.87 13.42 34.56
CA PRO A 563 4.34 12.25 35.25
C PRO A 563 3.70 12.63 36.58
N THR A 564 2.59 11.98 36.89
CA THR A 564 1.89 12.13 38.17
C THR A 564 1.72 10.73 38.76
N PRO A 565 2.21 10.45 39.98
CA PRO A 565 2.19 9.11 40.55
C PRO A 565 0.80 8.46 40.53
N GLY A 566 0.70 7.31 39.85
CA GLY A 566 -0.54 6.55 39.71
C GLY A 566 -1.58 7.15 38.74
N VAL A 567 -1.21 8.09 37.88
CA VAL A 567 -2.10 8.69 36.87
C VAL A 567 -1.43 8.66 35.49
N ARG A 568 -1.99 7.86 34.58
CA ARG A 568 -1.59 7.86 33.16
C ARG A 568 -2.32 8.98 32.41
N GLN A 569 -1.59 9.83 31.70
CA GLN A 569 -2.14 10.85 30.81
C GLN A 569 -2.17 10.32 29.38
N LEU A 570 -3.28 9.71 28.96
CA LEU A 570 -3.35 9.01 27.66
C LEU A 570 -3.40 9.99 26.48
N ASN A 571 -4.22 11.04 26.58
CA ASN A 571 -4.37 12.03 25.49
C ASN A 571 -3.15 12.95 25.35
N PHE A 572 -2.38 13.14 26.43
CA PHE A 572 -1.21 14.01 26.50
C PHE A 572 -0.10 13.35 27.33
N PRO A 573 0.53 12.27 26.81
CA PRO A 573 1.55 11.53 27.54
C PRO A 573 2.77 12.42 27.84
N PRO A 574 3.53 12.12 28.92
CA PRO A 574 4.68 12.95 29.27
C PRO A 574 5.81 12.87 28.22
N TYR A 575 5.98 11.74 27.53
CA TYR A 575 6.76 11.70 26.28
C TYR A 575 5.85 12.01 25.09
N ALA A 576 6.04 13.16 24.47
CA ALA A 576 5.40 13.51 23.20
C ALA A 576 6.26 13.00 22.03
N ILE A 577 5.72 12.07 21.23
CA ILE A 577 6.31 11.58 19.98
C ILE A 577 6.35 12.67 18.89
N LYS A 578 7.14 12.48 17.84
CA LYS A 578 7.21 13.34 16.65
C LYS A 578 6.04 13.01 15.70
N ASN A 579 4.80 13.19 16.15
CA ASN A 579 3.60 12.98 15.33
C ASN A 579 3.36 14.13 14.33
N ASP A 580 4.32 14.38 13.44
CA ASP A 580 4.25 15.44 12.43
C ASP A 580 3.29 15.15 11.27
N ALA A 581 2.70 13.94 11.23
CA ALA A 581 1.53 13.60 10.43
C ALA A 581 0.44 14.65 10.50
N ILE A 582 0.24 15.25 11.68
CA ILE A 582 -0.77 16.29 11.87
C ILE A 582 -0.13 17.51 12.54
N PRO A 583 -0.40 18.74 12.05
CA PRO A 583 0.10 19.97 12.66
C PRO A 583 -0.13 20.02 14.17
N GLY A 584 0.97 20.13 14.92
CA GLY A 584 0.97 20.24 16.37
C GLY A 584 1.22 18.95 17.15
N ASN A 585 1.61 17.82 16.54
CA ASN A 585 2.03 16.57 17.23
C ASN A 585 1.03 15.99 18.25
N SER A 586 -0.25 16.36 18.17
CA SER A 586 -1.24 16.02 19.19
C SER A 586 -1.88 14.66 18.90
N LEU A 587 -1.91 13.76 19.89
CA LEU A 587 -2.49 12.41 19.73
C LEU A 587 -4.02 12.39 19.64
N VAL A 588 -4.69 13.53 19.84
CA VAL A 588 -6.16 13.69 19.80
C VAL A 588 -6.67 14.44 18.55
N HIS A 589 -5.78 14.82 17.63
CA HIS A 589 -6.17 15.57 16.43
C HIS A 589 -6.53 14.59 15.30
N GLN A 590 -7.71 14.75 14.71
CA GLN A 590 -8.23 13.96 13.57
C GLN A 590 -8.37 12.44 13.80
N VAL A 591 -8.25 11.96 15.04
CA VAL A 591 -8.40 10.56 15.45
C VAL A 591 -9.31 10.41 16.66
N LEU A 592 -9.74 9.18 16.98
CA LEU A 592 -10.31 8.85 18.28
C LEU A 592 -9.34 9.27 19.38
N SER A 593 -9.86 9.79 20.49
CA SER A 593 -8.99 10.16 21.60
C SER A 593 -8.35 8.91 22.20
N PRO A 594 -7.05 8.91 22.52
CA PRO A 594 -6.40 7.74 23.11
C PRO A 594 -7.05 7.21 24.39
N ASN A 595 -7.81 8.04 25.12
CA ASN A 595 -8.59 7.60 26.29
C ASN A 595 -9.94 6.92 25.97
N ALA A 596 -10.35 6.81 24.69
CA ALA A 596 -11.52 6.05 24.29
C ALA A 596 -11.32 4.56 24.64
N THR A 597 -12.38 3.89 25.08
CA THR A 597 -12.30 2.59 25.77
C THR A 597 -13.08 1.50 25.05
N HIS A 598 -12.50 0.31 24.97
CA HIS A 598 -13.14 -0.86 24.39
C HIS A 598 -13.97 -1.63 25.42
N GLY A 599 -15.00 -2.32 24.96
CA GLY A 599 -15.87 -3.20 25.77
C GLY A 599 -15.36 -4.64 25.88
N ASP A 600 -14.03 -4.83 25.87
CA ASP A 600 -13.35 -6.13 25.86
C ASP A 600 -13.36 -6.90 27.21
N GLY A 601 -14.02 -6.34 28.22
CA GLY A 601 -14.32 -7.00 29.49
C GLY A 601 -13.35 -6.61 30.61
N PRO A 602 -12.53 -7.54 31.16
CA PRO A 602 -11.64 -7.24 32.28
C PRO A 602 -10.41 -6.43 31.89
N TYR A 603 -10.06 -6.37 30.60
CA TYR A 603 -8.88 -5.68 30.11
C TYR A 603 -9.08 -4.16 30.02
N ASN A 604 -10.28 -3.70 29.66
CA ASN A 604 -10.66 -2.28 29.55
C ASN A 604 -9.62 -1.50 28.72
N SER A 605 -9.22 -2.07 27.59
CA SER A 605 -8.18 -1.49 26.74
C SER A 605 -8.62 -0.13 26.19
N THR A 606 -7.65 0.73 25.88
CA THR A 606 -7.93 2.04 25.28
C THR A 606 -7.27 2.17 23.90
N GLU A 607 -7.71 3.15 23.12
CA GLU A 607 -7.05 3.51 21.86
C GLU A 607 -5.56 3.85 22.08
N TYR A 608 -5.13 4.32 23.25
CA TYR A 608 -3.71 4.52 23.56
C TYR A 608 -2.86 3.23 23.46
N GLU A 609 -3.46 2.07 23.74
CA GLU A 609 -2.85 0.75 23.58
C GLU A 609 -3.04 0.20 22.16
N LEU A 610 -4.21 0.43 21.52
CA LEU A 610 -4.68 -0.36 20.38
C LEU A 610 -4.96 0.44 19.08
N HIS A 611 -4.76 1.75 19.07
CA HIS A 611 -5.07 2.65 17.93
C HIS A 611 -4.45 2.20 16.61
N ASN A 612 -3.15 1.84 16.61
CA ASN A 612 -2.46 1.33 15.41
C ASN A 612 -2.98 -0.05 14.92
N LEU A 613 -3.86 -0.72 15.67
CA LEU A 613 -4.51 -1.98 15.28
C LEU A 613 -5.91 -1.79 14.72
N TYR A 614 -6.57 -0.64 14.92
CA TYR A 614 -7.98 -0.45 14.53
C TYR A 614 -8.19 -0.76 13.03
N GLY A 615 -7.25 -0.35 12.17
CA GLY A 615 -7.20 -0.70 10.76
C GLY A 615 -7.06 -2.20 10.49
N HIS A 616 -6.15 -2.89 11.20
CA HIS A 616 -5.93 -4.33 11.08
C HIS A 616 -7.18 -5.14 11.44
N ILE A 617 -7.78 -4.88 12.60
CA ILE A 617 -8.91 -5.66 13.13
C ILE A 617 -10.23 -5.37 12.37
N SER A 618 -10.48 -4.12 11.98
CA SER A 618 -11.65 -3.75 11.17
C SER A 618 -11.57 -4.34 9.75
N THR A 619 -10.37 -4.36 9.17
CA THR A 619 -10.10 -5.02 7.89
C THR A 619 -10.32 -6.54 7.99
N LYS A 620 -9.84 -7.20 9.06
CA LYS A 620 -10.07 -8.63 9.27
C LYS A 620 -11.56 -8.98 9.42
N ALA A 621 -12.32 -8.18 10.18
CA ALA A 621 -13.75 -8.35 10.31
C ALA A 621 -14.50 -8.14 8.97
N THR A 622 -14.01 -7.23 8.13
CA THR A 622 -14.54 -6.97 6.78
C THR A 622 -14.25 -8.13 5.82
N PHE A 623 -13.03 -8.67 5.84
CA PHE A 623 -12.66 -9.88 5.09
C PHE A 623 -13.56 -11.06 5.45
N ASP A 624 -13.79 -11.30 6.75
CA ASP A 624 -14.67 -12.36 7.23
C ASP A 624 -16.15 -12.12 6.87
N GLY A 625 -16.57 -10.87 6.73
CA GLY A 625 -17.93 -10.52 6.27
C GLY A 625 -18.12 -10.81 4.79
N LEU A 626 -17.14 -10.45 3.96
CA LEU A 626 -17.11 -10.77 2.54
C LEU A 626 -17.04 -12.28 2.28
N ALA A 627 -16.31 -13.04 3.11
CA ALA A 627 -16.26 -14.49 3.03
C ALA A 627 -17.63 -15.16 3.31
N LEU A 628 -18.49 -14.53 4.12
CA LEU A 628 -19.87 -14.96 4.32
C LEU A 628 -20.80 -14.53 3.18
N ALA A 629 -20.62 -13.32 2.65
CA ALA A 629 -21.42 -12.80 1.54
C ALA A 629 -21.16 -13.54 0.21
N LYS A 630 -19.90 -13.96 -0.03
CA LYS A 630 -19.46 -14.66 -1.25
C LYS A 630 -18.74 -15.98 -0.90
N PRO A 631 -19.47 -16.99 -0.38
CA PRO A 631 -18.87 -18.21 0.12
C PRO A 631 -18.08 -18.96 -0.95
N ASN A 632 -16.97 -19.58 -0.54
CA ASN A 632 -15.99 -20.28 -1.36
C ASN A 632 -15.18 -19.41 -2.34
N GLN A 633 -15.52 -18.13 -2.53
CA GLN A 633 -14.69 -17.19 -3.29
C GLN A 633 -13.66 -16.53 -2.38
N ARG A 634 -12.53 -16.12 -2.96
CA ARG A 634 -11.55 -15.24 -2.31
C ARG A 634 -12.18 -13.87 -2.03
N PRO A 635 -12.30 -13.43 -0.77
CA PRO A 635 -12.61 -12.04 -0.48
C PRO A 635 -11.53 -11.11 -1.04
N PHE A 636 -11.91 -9.86 -1.29
CA PHE A 636 -10.98 -8.78 -1.62
C PHE A 636 -11.27 -7.57 -0.74
N VAL A 637 -10.25 -7.13 0.00
CA VAL A 637 -10.29 -5.91 0.83
C VAL A 637 -9.04 -5.09 0.53
N LEU A 638 -9.24 -3.78 0.36
CA LEU A 638 -8.18 -2.79 0.28
C LEU A 638 -8.23 -1.93 1.55
N ALA A 639 -7.19 -1.95 2.37
CA ALA A 639 -7.16 -1.31 3.69
C ALA A 639 -6.28 -0.06 3.70
N ARG A 640 -6.73 1.00 4.40
CA ARG A 640 -5.90 2.20 4.62
C ARG A 640 -4.88 1.96 5.71
N SER A 641 -5.35 1.92 6.96
CA SER A 641 -4.48 1.64 8.08
C SER A 641 -4.18 0.14 8.15
N THR A 642 -2.89 -0.19 8.29
CA THR A 642 -2.41 -1.58 8.33
C THR A 642 -1.39 -1.78 9.45
N PHE A 643 -1.34 -2.99 9.98
CA PHE A 643 -0.34 -3.43 10.96
C PHE A 643 0.43 -4.63 10.41
N ALA A 644 1.51 -5.03 11.10
CA ALA A 644 2.23 -6.26 10.82
C ALA A 644 1.24 -7.45 10.66
N GLY A 645 1.29 -8.12 9.52
CA GLY A 645 0.41 -9.25 9.19
C GLY A 645 -0.92 -8.92 8.50
N THR A 646 -1.30 -7.65 8.28
CA THR A 646 -2.51 -7.30 7.50
C THR A 646 -2.50 -7.89 6.08
N GLY A 647 -1.31 -8.07 5.49
CA GLY A 647 -1.12 -8.69 4.18
C GLY A 647 -1.63 -10.14 4.06
N THR A 648 -1.89 -10.82 5.18
CA THR A 648 -2.48 -12.18 5.21
C THR A 648 -3.98 -12.21 4.84
N PHE A 649 -4.63 -11.05 4.71
CA PHE A 649 -6.05 -10.96 4.30
C PHE A 649 -6.41 -9.70 3.48
N ALA A 650 -5.53 -8.70 3.34
CA ALA A 650 -5.85 -7.47 2.60
C ALA A 650 -4.68 -6.93 1.77
N GLY A 651 -5.03 -6.08 0.80
CA GLY A 651 -4.10 -5.18 0.12
C GLY A 651 -4.07 -3.80 0.77
N HIS A 652 -3.20 -2.93 0.28
CA HIS A 652 -3.06 -1.55 0.75
C HIS A 652 -2.81 -0.58 -0.44
N TRP A 653 -3.11 0.72 -0.25
CA TRP A 653 -2.74 1.77 -1.19
C TRP A 653 -2.08 2.92 -0.43
N GLY A 654 -1.11 3.58 -1.06
CA GLY A 654 -0.25 4.57 -0.41
C GLY A 654 -0.86 5.94 -0.09
N GLY A 655 -2.11 6.01 0.39
CA GLY A 655 -2.78 7.23 0.88
C GLY A 655 -3.29 8.20 -0.20
N ASP A 656 -3.84 9.35 0.23
CA ASP A 656 -4.33 10.42 -0.66
C ASP A 656 -3.18 11.19 -1.34
N THR A 657 -2.49 10.56 -2.31
CA THR A 657 -1.31 11.16 -2.98
C THR A 657 -1.62 12.50 -3.67
N ALA A 658 -0.65 13.41 -3.75
CA ALA A 658 -0.80 14.64 -4.54
C ALA A 658 -0.34 14.45 -6.00
N SER A 659 -0.97 15.15 -6.94
CA SER A 659 -0.62 15.22 -8.36
C SER A 659 0.68 16.01 -8.59
N THR A 660 1.79 15.46 -8.10
CA THR A 660 3.14 16.04 -8.18
C THR A 660 4.15 14.99 -8.67
N TRP A 661 5.26 15.46 -9.24
CA TRP A 661 6.38 14.59 -9.59
C TRP A 661 7.08 14.03 -8.34
N GLY A 662 7.08 14.78 -7.23
CA GLY A 662 7.58 14.30 -5.93
C GLY A 662 6.86 13.06 -5.40
N ASN A 663 5.52 13.08 -5.33
CA ASN A 663 4.75 11.90 -4.88
C ASN A 663 4.89 10.72 -5.86
N MET A 664 4.98 10.97 -7.17
CA MET A 664 5.24 9.90 -8.16
C MET A 664 6.62 9.26 -7.97
N TYR A 665 7.66 10.05 -7.66
CA TYR A 665 9.01 9.57 -7.39
C TYR A 665 9.05 8.63 -6.17
N PHE A 666 8.46 9.06 -5.04
CA PHE A 666 8.50 8.27 -3.80
C PHE A 666 7.58 7.03 -3.80
N GLY A 667 6.63 6.92 -4.73
CA GLY A 667 5.79 5.72 -4.87
C GLY A 667 6.57 4.41 -5.05
N ILE A 668 7.78 4.46 -5.65
CA ILE A 668 8.64 3.26 -5.77
C ILE A 668 9.19 2.85 -4.41
N SER A 669 9.66 3.82 -3.60
CA SER A 669 10.13 3.58 -2.23
C SER A 669 9.02 2.93 -1.40
N GLN A 670 7.83 3.54 -1.39
CA GLN A 670 6.65 3.04 -0.68
C GLN A 670 6.30 1.60 -1.10
N ALA A 671 6.30 1.30 -2.40
CA ALA A 671 6.03 -0.05 -2.91
C ALA A 671 7.08 -1.10 -2.48
N LEU A 672 8.34 -0.70 -2.36
CA LEU A 672 9.40 -1.57 -1.86
C LEU A 672 9.32 -1.75 -0.33
N GLN A 673 8.95 -0.71 0.42
CA GLN A 673 8.68 -0.81 1.86
C GLN A 673 7.52 -1.80 2.14
N PHE A 674 6.40 -1.70 1.41
CA PHE A 674 5.28 -2.63 1.57
C PHE A 674 5.56 -4.05 1.06
N SER A 675 6.49 -4.20 0.12
CA SER A 675 7.02 -5.52 -0.26
C SER A 675 7.80 -6.16 0.89
N ILE A 676 8.55 -5.39 1.69
CA ILE A 676 9.17 -5.89 2.93
C ILE A 676 8.08 -6.21 3.97
N ALA A 677 7.08 -5.34 4.15
CA ALA A 677 6.00 -5.49 5.13
C ALA A 677 5.03 -6.66 4.89
N GLY A 678 5.20 -7.42 3.79
CA GLY A 678 4.35 -8.57 3.48
C GLY A 678 2.99 -8.19 2.88
N ILE A 679 2.85 -6.99 2.32
CA ILE A 679 1.65 -6.53 1.61
C ILE A 679 1.99 -6.34 0.12
N PRO A 680 2.20 -7.43 -0.66
CA PRO A 680 2.59 -7.34 -2.06
C PRO A 680 1.48 -6.79 -2.96
N TYR A 681 0.20 -6.85 -2.54
CA TYR A 681 -0.88 -6.15 -3.23
C TYR A 681 -0.90 -4.68 -2.78
N PHE A 682 0.02 -3.91 -3.35
CA PHE A 682 0.23 -2.49 -3.11
C PHE A 682 0.18 -1.67 -4.40
N GLY A 683 -0.14 -0.39 -4.28
CA GLY A 683 -0.04 0.63 -5.33
C GLY A 683 -0.35 2.02 -4.79
N VAL A 684 -0.27 3.03 -5.67
CA VAL A 684 -0.59 4.43 -5.35
C VAL A 684 -1.68 4.94 -6.29
N ASP A 685 -2.28 6.08 -5.95
CA ASP A 685 -3.24 6.73 -6.84
C ASP A 685 -2.54 7.33 -8.06
N SER A 686 -2.74 6.66 -9.20
CA SER A 686 -2.14 7.02 -10.49
C SER A 686 -2.64 8.39 -10.92
N CYS A 687 -1.70 9.25 -11.33
CA CYS A 687 -1.89 10.66 -11.63
C CYS A 687 -2.14 11.58 -10.41
N GLY A 688 -2.24 11.02 -9.19
CA GLY A 688 -2.43 11.75 -7.95
C GLY A 688 -3.90 12.01 -7.60
N PHE A 689 -4.22 11.98 -6.31
CA PHE A 689 -5.57 12.24 -5.80
C PHE A 689 -5.88 13.74 -5.59
N ARG A 690 -4.93 14.50 -5.00
CA ARG A 690 -5.06 15.94 -4.67
C ARG A 690 -4.39 16.82 -5.72
N GLY A 691 -5.00 17.96 -6.10
CA GLY A 691 -4.50 18.80 -7.19
C GLY A 691 -4.90 18.26 -8.57
N ASN A 692 -4.82 19.11 -9.60
CA ASN A 692 -5.04 18.65 -10.97
C ASN A 692 -3.75 18.02 -11.50
N THR A 693 -3.81 16.80 -12.06
CA THR A 693 -2.72 16.33 -12.93
C THR A 693 -2.68 17.11 -14.24
N ASP A 694 -1.55 17.03 -14.95
CA ASP A 694 -1.49 17.33 -16.39
C ASP A 694 -1.30 16.04 -17.23
N MET A 695 -1.27 16.22 -18.55
CA MET A 695 -1.08 15.12 -19.52
C MET A 695 0.28 14.43 -19.33
N GLU A 696 1.35 15.18 -19.05
CA GLU A 696 2.69 14.61 -18.96
C GLU A 696 2.83 13.74 -17.71
N LEU A 697 2.51 14.30 -16.54
CA LEU A 697 2.55 13.58 -15.27
C LEU A 697 1.63 12.35 -15.33
N CYS A 698 0.38 12.50 -15.77
CA CYS A 698 -0.54 11.36 -15.81
C CYS A 698 -0.06 10.27 -16.78
N THR A 699 0.54 10.64 -17.91
CA THR A 699 1.14 9.67 -18.84
C THR A 699 2.27 8.88 -18.19
N ARG A 700 3.20 9.54 -17.47
CA ARG A 700 4.30 8.86 -16.76
C ARG A 700 3.81 8.03 -15.57
N TRP A 701 2.82 8.52 -14.83
CA TRP A 701 2.29 7.83 -13.67
C TRP A 701 1.50 6.58 -14.08
N MET A 702 0.77 6.63 -15.19
CA MET A 702 0.12 5.45 -15.78
C MET A 702 1.13 4.43 -16.30
N GLN A 703 2.30 4.85 -16.82
CA GLN A 703 3.42 3.95 -17.15
C GLN A 703 3.98 3.27 -15.89
N LEU A 704 4.27 4.05 -14.84
CA LEU A 704 4.82 3.53 -13.59
C LEU A 704 3.86 2.56 -12.87
N SER A 705 2.61 2.97 -12.68
CA SER A 705 1.66 2.19 -11.87
C SER A 705 1.14 0.93 -12.55
N ALA A 706 1.35 0.80 -13.87
CA ALA A 706 1.12 -0.47 -14.58
C ALA A 706 2.01 -1.62 -14.07
N TRP A 707 3.00 -1.35 -13.22
CA TRP A 707 3.83 -2.35 -12.56
C TRP A 707 3.44 -2.63 -11.11
N TYR A 708 2.70 -1.72 -10.44
CA TYR A 708 2.19 -1.94 -9.09
C TYR A 708 1.03 -2.96 -9.12
N PRO A 709 1.01 -3.97 -8.24
CA PRO A 709 -0.07 -4.96 -8.26
C PRO A 709 -1.47 -4.38 -8.09
N LEU A 710 -1.65 -3.36 -7.24
CA LEU A 710 -2.82 -2.47 -7.33
C LEU A 710 -2.55 -1.40 -8.39
N TYR A 711 -3.28 -1.44 -9.50
CA TYR A 711 -3.20 -0.42 -10.55
C TYR A 711 -4.49 0.40 -10.57
N ARG A 712 -4.49 1.50 -9.81
CA ARG A 712 -5.65 2.35 -9.54
C ARG A 712 -5.43 3.77 -10.04
N ASN A 713 -6.37 4.32 -10.82
CA ASN A 713 -6.50 5.75 -11.06
C ASN A 713 -7.66 6.26 -10.20
N HIS A 714 -7.39 7.26 -9.35
CA HIS A 714 -8.35 7.85 -8.43
C HIS A 714 -8.03 9.33 -8.23
N ASN A 715 -9.06 10.15 -7.97
CA ASN A 715 -8.91 11.57 -7.76
C ASN A 715 -10.06 12.19 -6.96
N THR A 716 -9.80 13.37 -6.40
CA THR A 716 -10.79 14.15 -5.64
C THR A 716 -11.87 14.82 -6.51
N ARG A 717 -12.92 15.33 -5.87
CA ARG A 717 -14.15 15.79 -6.52
C ARG A 717 -14.11 17.20 -7.11
N ASN A 718 -13.14 18.02 -6.74
CA ASN A 718 -13.01 19.42 -7.18
C ASN A 718 -11.87 19.69 -8.18
N THR A 719 -11.14 18.66 -8.56
CA THR A 719 -10.13 18.68 -9.63
C THR A 719 -10.75 18.28 -10.97
N ILE A 720 -10.00 18.46 -12.06
CA ILE A 720 -10.41 18.04 -13.40
C ILE A 720 -10.63 16.51 -13.49
N ALA A 721 -11.23 16.08 -14.60
CA ALA A 721 -11.35 14.67 -14.94
C ALA A 721 -10.02 14.13 -15.50
N GLN A 722 -9.55 12.99 -14.98
CA GLN A 722 -8.21 12.42 -15.22
C GLN A 722 -8.19 10.93 -15.58
N GLU A 723 -9.30 10.38 -16.05
CA GLU A 723 -9.35 9.02 -16.61
C GLU A 723 -8.30 8.83 -17.72
N ALA A 724 -7.85 7.59 -17.97
CA ALA A 724 -6.78 7.32 -18.93
C ALA A 724 -7.10 7.77 -20.37
N TYR A 725 -8.39 7.92 -20.70
CA TYR A 725 -8.88 8.38 -22.00
C TYR A 725 -8.91 9.90 -22.19
N ARG A 726 -8.51 10.71 -21.20
CA ARG A 726 -8.63 12.19 -21.27
C ARG A 726 -7.68 12.85 -22.26
N TRP A 727 -6.51 12.28 -22.53
CA TRP A 727 -5.52 12.82 -23.48
C TRP A 727 -5.03 11.75 -24.46
N SER A 728 -4.84 12.10 -25.74
CA SER A 728 -4.46 11.13 -26.78
C SER A 728 -3.11 10.46 -26.54
N THR A 729 -2.14 11.17 -25.98
CA THR A 729 -0.82 10.62 -25.62
C THR A 729 -0.93 9.66 -24.45
N THR A 730 -1.77 9.97 -23.46
CA THR A 730 -2.08 9.08 -22.34
C THR A 730 -2.79 7.83 -22.81
N ILE A 731 -3.74 7.91 -23.77
CA ILE A 731 -4.36 6.74 -24.42
C ILE A 731 -3.29 5.84 -25.06
N GLU A 732 -2.43 6.39 -25.92
CA GLU A 732 -1.42 5.61 -26.67
C GLU A 732 -0.43 4.92 -25.72
N SER A 733 0.08 5.66 -24.73
CA SER A 733 1.03 5.16 -23.74
C SER A 733 0.39 4.12 -22.82
N THR A 734 -0.81 4.41 -22.29
CA THR A 734 -1.55 3.51 -21.41
C THR A 734 -1.87 2.19 -22.10
N LYS A 735 -2.33 2.21 -23.36
CA LYS A 735 -2.59 0.97 -24.12
C LYS A 735 -1.32 0.16 -24.34
N THR A 736 -0.19 0.83 -24.58
CA THR A 736 1.10 0.16 -24.77
C THR A 736 1.52 -0.57 -23.48
N ILE A 737 1.50 0.12 -22.34
CA ILE A 737 1.92 -0.48 -21.06
C ILE A 737 0.89 -1.46 -20.49
N MET A 738 -0.41 -1.23 -20.68
CA MET A 738 -1.46 -2.18 -20.28
C MET A 738 -1.41 -3.48 -21.08
N ASN A 739 -1.12 -3.43 -22.39
CA ASN A 739 -0.92 -4.66 -23.15
C ASN A 739 0.27 -5.49 -22.60
N ILE A 740 1.35 -4.82 -22.15
CA ILE A 740 2.47 -5.48 -21.48
C ILE A 740 2.00 -6.08 -20.15
N ARG A 741 1.40 -5.28 -19.25
CA ARG A 741 0.87 -5.76 -17.96
C ARG A 741 -0.10 -6.94 -18.12
N TYR A 742 -1.14 -6.79 -18.93
CA TYR A 742 -2.17 -7.82 -19.11
C TYR A 742 -1.62 -9.11 -19.74
N SER A 743 -0.55 -9.02 -20.53
CA SER A 743 0.15 -10.20 -21.05
C SER A 743 1.06 -10.88 -20.02
N LEU A 744 1.61 -10.11 -19.07
CA LEU A 744 2.45 -10.59 -17.96
C LEU A 744 1.65 -11.08 -16.73
N LEU A 745 0.32 -10.95 -16.71
CA LEU A 745 -0.49 -11.40 -15.56
C LEU A 745 -0.23 -12.85 -15.12
N PRO A 746 0.02 -13.84 -16.00
CA PRO A 746 0.39 -15.19 -15.54
C PRO A 746 1.73 -15.24 -14.78
N TYR A 747 2.73 -14.46 -15.21
CA TYR A 747 3.99 -14.29 -14.50
C TYR A 747 3.76 -13.59 -13.15
N THR A 748 3.08 -12.45 -13.13
CA THR A 748 2.74 -11.72 -11.90
C THR A 748 1.95 -12.59 -10.92
N TYR A 749 0.98 -13.37 -11.40
CA TYR A 749 0.19 -14.27 -10.57
C TYR A 749 1.02 -15.43 -9.99
N SER A 750 2.02 -15.92 -10.74
CA SER A 750 2.99 -16.90 -10.24
C SER A 750 3.91 -16.30 -9.16
N LEU A 751 4.28 -15.02 -9.27
CA LEU A 751 4.96 -14.30 -8.17
C LEU A 751 4.06 -14.17 -6.94
N PHE A 752 2.77 -13.90 -7.10
CA PHE A 752 1.80 -13.86 -5.99
C PHE A 752 1.63 -15.24 -5.33
N TYR A 753 1.63 -16.32 -6.10
CA TYR A 753 1.66 -17.68 -5.55
C TYR A 753 2.94 -17.95 -4.74
N LYS A 754 4.11 -17.48 -5.20
CA LYS A 754 5.36 -17.56 -4.42
C LYS A 754 5.37 -16.65 -3.19
N ALA A 755 4.72 -15.50 -3.23
CA ALA A 755 4.49 -14.69 -2.03
C ALA A 755 3.66 -15.49 -1.01
N ASN A 756 2.52 -16.03 -1.45
CA ASN A 756 1.58 -16.77 -0.60
C ASN A 756 2.09 -18.13 -0.09
N SER A 757 2.95 -18.82 -0.83
CA SER A 757 3.47 -20.15 -0.44
C SER A 757 4.89 -20.13 0.10
N GLN A 758 5.69 -19.11 -0.24
CA GLN A 758 7.13 -19.07 0.01
C GLN A 758 7.66 -17.72 0.54
N GLY A 759 6.79 -16.73 0.80
CA GLY A 759 7.19 -15.42 1.33
C GLY A 759 8.03 -14.62 0.35
N GLU A 760 7.99 -14.93 -0.95
CA GLU A 760 8.72 -14.14 -1.94
C GLU A 760 8.10 -12.76 -2.16
N THR A 761 8.94 -11.78 -2.49
CA THR A 761 8.48 -10.46 -2.89
C THR A 761 8.10 -10.41 -4.38
N VAL A 762 7.01 -9.70 -4.69
CA VAL A 762 6.55 -9.48 -6.08
C VAL A 762 7.34 -8.35 -6.74
N LEU A 763 7.51 -7.23 -6.06
CA LEU A 763 8.43 -6.15 -6.47
C LEU A 763 9.72 -6.25 -5.66
N ARG A 764 10.87 -6.03 -6.30
CA ARG A 764 12.19 -6.22 -5.67
C ARG A 764 13.12 -5.04 -5.92
N ALA A 765 13.80 -4.59 -4.88
CA ALA A 765 14.90 -3.66 -5.02
C ALA A 765 16.09 -4.36 -5.68
N LEU A 766 16.87 -3.64 -6.50
CA LEU A 766 18.02 -4.21 -7.20
C LEU A 766 19.05 -4.79 -6.22
N ALA A 767 19.26 -4.12 -5.07
CA ALA A 767 20.15 -4.59 -4.00
C ALA A 767 19.72 -5.92 -3.34
N TRP A 768 18.46 -6.37 -3.48
CA TRP A 768 18.03 -7.66 -2.91
C TRP A 768 18.31 -8.84 -3.86
N GLU A 769 18.35 -8.60 -5.17
CA GLU A 769 18.65 -9.61 -6.19
C GLU A 769 20.11 -9.60 -6.65
N PHE A 770 20.84 -8.53 -6.35
CA PHE A 770 22.27 -8.35 -6.62
C PHE A 770 23.02 -7.79 -5.39
N PRO A 771 22.97 -8.47 -4.23
CA PRO A 771 23.50 -7.95 -2.96
C PRO A 771 25.03 -7.83 -2.93
N ASP A 772 25.74 -8.53 -3.81
CA ASP A 772 27.20 -8.43 -3.96
C ASP A 772 27.66 -7.10 -4.62
N ASP A 773 26.73 -6.28 -5.14
CA ASP A 773 27.03 -4.99 -5.75
C ASP A 773 26.61 -3.83 -4.81
N PRO A 774 27.55 -3.27 -4.02
CA PRO A 774 27.25 -2.23 -3.04
C PRO A 774 26.85 -0.89 -3.68
N SER A 775 27.00 -0.71 -5.00
CA SER A 775 26.53 0.50 -5.68
C SER A 775 25.00 0.58 -5.76
N LEU A 776 24.32 -0.56 -5.66
CA LEU A 776 22.86 -0.67 -5.80
C LEU A 776 22.10 -0.30 -4.52
N LYS A 777 22.80 -0.12 -3.39
CA LYS A 777 22.18 0.03 -2.06
C LYS A 777 21.24 1.24 -1.93
N ALA A 778 21.40 2.26 -2.77
CA ALA A 778 20.59 3.47 -2.80
C ALA A 778 19.78 3.65 -4.10
N VAL A 779 19.64 2.60 -4.92
CA VAL A 779 18.85 2.67 -6.17
C VAL A 779 17.36 2.54 -5.83
N GLU A 780 16.66 3.66 -5.91
CA GLU A 780 15.20 3.78 -5.73
C GLU A 780 14.46 4.24 -7.00
N THR A 781 15.19 4.55 -8.07
CA THR A 781 14.65 4.96 -9.37
C THR A 781 14.44 3.80 -10.36
N GLN A 782 14.79 2.58 -9.95
CA GLN A 782 14.58 1.33 -10.69
C GLN A 782 14.16 0.23 -9.72
N PHE A 783 13.37 -0.72 -10.21
CA PHE A 783 12.98 -1.91 -9.47
C PHE A 783 12.79 -3.10 -10.42
N LEU A 784 12.68 -4.29 -9.85
CA LEU A 784 12.39 -5.52 -10.56
C LEU A 784 10.95 -5.98 -10.27
N SER A 785 10.25 -6.48 -11.28
CA SER A 785 9.07 -7.33 -11.10
C SER A 785 9.53 -8.79 -11.11
N GLY A 786 9.46 -9.44 -9.94
CA GLY A 786 10.12 -10.71 -9.65
C GLY A 786 11.63 -10.64 -9.90
N PRO A 787 12.27 -11.75 -10.31
CA PRO A 787 13.70 -11.76 -10.64
C PRO A 787 14.01 -11.41 -12.12
N ALA A 788 13.00 -11.37 -13.00
CA ALA A 788 13.20 -11.42 -14.45
C ALA A 788 13.01 -10.08 -15.20
N ILE A 789 12.18 -9.14 -14.70
CA ILE A 789 11.81 -7.92 -15.44
C ILE A 789 12.34 -6.68 -14.71
N LEU A 790 13.20 -5.89 -15.37
CA LEU A 790 13.74 -4.62 -14.86
C LEU A 790 12.98 -3.44 -15.47
N VAL A 791 12.51 -2.54 -14.60
CA VAL A 791 11.72 -1.36 -14.96
C VAL A 791 12.52 -0.09 -14.67
N THR A 792 12.62 0.80 -15.67
CA THR A 792 13.31 2.09 -15.53
C THR A 792 12.35 3.23 -15.93
N PRO A 793 11.51 3.72 -15.01
CA PRO A 793 10.52 4.78 -15.25
C PRO A 793 11.16 6.18 -15.39
N VAL A 794 10.49 7.07 -16.12
CA VAL A 794 10.80 8.51 -16.10
C VAL A 794 10.12 9.17 -14.91
N LEU A 795 10.92 9.77 -14.02
CA LEU A 795 10.47 10.34 -12.74
C LEU A 795 10.66 11.87 -12.63
N ALA A 796 10.86 12.56 -13.75
CA ALA A 796 11.00 14.03 -13.79
C ALA A 796 10.33 14.65 -15.02
N ALA A 797 9.77 15.84 -14.84
CA ALA A 797 9.08 16.59 -15.88
C ALA A 797 9.99 16.93 -17.08
N LEU A 798 9.39 16.99 -18.28
CA LEU A 798 10.03 17.30 -19.56
C LEU A 798 11.12 16.30 -20.00
N ALA A 799 11.35 15.21 -19.25
CA ALA A 799 12.38 14.23 -19.56
C ALA A 799 11.92 13.29 -20.68
N THR A 800 12.75 13.21 -21.73
CA THR A 800 12.58 12.30 -22.88
C THR A 800 13.65 11.19 -22.92
N THR A 801 14.56 11.19 -21.97
CA THR A 801 15.54 10.13 -21.70
C THR A 801 15.56 9.81 -20.22
N VAL A 802 16.05 8.62 -19.86
CA VAL A 802 16.24 8.19 -18.47
C VAL A 802 17.60 7.50 -18.33
N GLN A 803 18.16 7.57 -17.12
CA GLN A 803 19.40 6.89 -16.74
C GLN A 803 19.04 5.64 -15.93
N GLY A 804 19.65 4.49 -16.25
CA GLY A 804 19.48 3.26 -15.46
C GLY A 804 20.73 2.40 -15.44
N VAL A 805 20.97 1.75 -14.29
CA VAL A 805 22.02 0.73 -14.14
C VAL A 805 21.51 -0.65 -14.51
N PHE A 806 22.44 -1.51 -14.94
CA PHE A 806 22.19 -2.87 -15.39
C PHE A 806 22.98 -3.85 -14.51
N PRO A 807 22.39 -4.36 -13.42
CA PRO A 807 23.14 -5.09 -12.41
C PRO A 807 23.56 -6.49 -12.88
N GLY A 808 24.63 -7.02 -12.28
CA GLY A 808 25.18 -8.34 -12.58
C GLY A 808 25.92 -8.48 -13.92
N VAL A 809 26.03 -7.41 -14.72
CA VAL A 809 26.77 -7.41 -16.01
C VAL A 809 28.26 -7.73 -15.81
N ALA A 810 28.85 -7.32 -14.69
CA ALA A 810 30.20 -7.72 -14.26
C ALA A 810 30.39 -9.24 -14.19
N ASN A 811 29.32 -9.97 -13.87
CA ASN A 811 29.29 -11.42 -13.66
C ASN A 811 28.67 -12.16 -14.86
N GLY A 812 28.53 -11.51 -16.01
CA GLY A 812 28.01 -12.11 -17.24
C GLY A 812 26.48 -12.21 -17.34
N THR A 813 25.74 -11.44 -16.52
CA THR A 813 24.29 -11.24 -16.72
C THR A 813 24.07 -10.49 -18.02
N ILE A 814 23.18 -10.99 -18.87
CA ILE A 814 22.71 -10.31 -20.07
C ILE A 814 21.35 -9.68 -19.75
N TRP A 815 21.10 -8.49 -20.28
CA TRP A 815 19.79 -7.84 -20.28
C TRP A 815 19.33 -7.66 -21.73
N TYR A 816 18.05 -7.88 -21.99
CA TYR A 816 17.42 -7.72 -23.30
C TYR A 816 16.39 -6.60 -23.25
N ASP A 817 16.31 -5.75 -24.26
CA ASP A 817 15.20 -4.80 -24.40
C ASP A 817 13.88 -5.56 -24.58
N TRP A 818 12.83 -5.15 -23.86
CA TRP A 818 11.53 -5.84 -23.90
C TRP A 818 10.87 -5.82 -25.29
N TYR A 819 11.06 -4.74 -26.06
CA TYR A 819 10.35 -4.49 -27.30
C TYR A 819 11.07 -5.07 -28.52
N THR A 820 12.41 -5.00 -28.55
CA THR A 820 13.20 -5.53 -29.67
C THR A 820 13.79 -6.91 -29.41
N LEU A 821 13.91 -7.30 -28.13
CA LEU A 821 14.62 -8.50 -27.68
C LEU A 821 16.12 -8.53 -28.07
N ASP A 822 16.69 -7.38 -28.42
CA ASP A 822 18.13 -7.23 -28.61
C ASP A 822 18.85 -7.15 -27.25
N PRO A 823 20.07 -7.70 -27.11
CA PRO A 823 20.86 -7.56 -25.90
C PRO A 823 21.33 -6.11 -25.72
N VAL A 824 21.13 -5.57 -24.52
CA VAL A 824 21.55 -4.22 -24.14
C VAL A 824 23.08 -4.15 -24.09
N ALA A 825 23.68 -3.42 -25.04
CA ALA A 825 25.11 -3.09 -24.98
C ALA A 825 25.38 -2.10 -23.84
N VAL A 826 25.97 -2.55 -22.74
CA VAL A 826 26.25 -1.78 -21.52
C VAL A 826 27.49 -2.35 -20.81
N ALA A 827 28.32 -1.49 -20.22
CA ALA A 827 29.48 -1.90 -19.43
C ALA A 827 29.13 -2.16 -17.95
N PRO A 828 29.93 -2.97 -17.22
CA PRO A 828 29.77 -3.15 -15.78
C PRO A 828 29.77 -1.82 -15.01
N GLY A 829 28.74 -1.58 -14.19
CA GLY A 829 28.58 -0.35 -13.41
C GLY A 829 28.21 0.90 -14.21
N GLU A 830 27.95 0.78 -15.51
CA GLU A 830 27.50 1.90 -16.33
C GLU A 830 26.06 2.28 -15.95
N ASN A 831 25.87 3.56 -15.57
CA ASN A 831 24.55 4.18 -15.53
C ASN A 831 24.24 4.70 -16.95
N LYS A 832 23.40 3.96 -17.67
CA LYS A 832 23.22 4.09 -19.11
C LYS A 832 22.02 4.97 -19.44
N SER A 833 22.25 5.93 -20.35
CA SER A 833 21.18 6.78 -20.89
C SER A 833 20.38 6.03 -21.94
N MET A 834 19.06 6.10 -21.83
CA MET A 834 18.10 5.42 -22.70
C MET A 834 17.02 6.39 -23.17
N ASP A 835 16.58 6.23 -24.41
CA ASP A 835 15.43 6.98 -24.93
C ASP A 835 14.15 6.55 -24.23
N ALA A 836 13.38 7.51 -23.77
CA ALA A 836 12.12 7.31 -23.06
C ALA A 836 11.10 8.39 -23.47
N PRO A 837 10.64 8.46 -24.74
CA PRO A 837 9.55 9.35 -25.13
C PRO A 837 8.23 9.01 -24.40
N LEU A 838 7.21 9.88 -24.46
CA LEU A 838 5.98 9.75 -23.66
C LEU A 838 5.18 8.45 -23.88
N THR A 839 5.33 7.80 -25.03
CA THR A 839 4.64 6.55 -25.38
C THR A 839 5.53 5.30 -25.24
N TYR A 840 6.72 5.45 -24.65
CA TYR A 840 7.70 4.39 -24.40
C TYR A 840 8.18 4.42 -22.94
N GLN A 841 8.36 3.25 -22.33
CA GLN A 841 9.00 3.10 -21.03
C GLN A 841 10.10 2.05 -21.18
N PRO A 842 11.37 2.34 -20.83
CA PRO A 842 12.43 1.34 -20.86
C PRO A 842 12.16 0.19 -19.88
N ILE A 843 12.05 -1.01 -20.44
CA ILE A 843 11.76 -2.27 -19.74
C ILE A 843 12.72 -3.32 -20.29
N HIS A 844 13.29 -4.16 -19.43
CA HIS A 844 14.28 -5.14 -19.84
C HIS A 844 14.02 -6.52 -19.22
N ILE A 845 14.33 -7.57 -19.98
CA ILE A 845 14.26 -8.96 -19.51
C ILE A 845 15.67 -9.44 -19.16
N ARG A 846 15.82 -10.04 -17.98
CA ARG A 846 17.07 -10.66 -17.53
C ARG A 846 17.30 -11.97 -18.30
N GLY A 847 18.50 -12.13 -18.86
CA GLY A 847 18.95 -13.41 -19.41
C GLY A 847 19.03 -14.48 -18.32
N GLY A 848 18.63 -15.70 -18.67
CA GLY A 848 18.46 -16.81 -17.74
C GLY A 848 17.01 -17.08 -17.35
N TYR A 849 16.02 -16.34 -17.87
CA TYR A 849 14.63 -16.41 -17.43
C TYR A 849 13.63 -16.77 -18.55
N ILE A 850 12.62 -17.57 -18.19
CA ILE A 850 11.46 -17.93 -19.01
C ILE A 850 10.22 -17.28 -18.41
N VAL A 851 9.54 -16.44 -19.19
CA VAL A 851 8.41 -15.63 -18.75
C VAL A 851 7.12 -16.15 -19.41
N PRO A 852 6.15 -16.68 -18.63
CA PRO A 852 4.86 -17.12 -19.16
C PRO A 852 3.92 -15.95 -19.41
N MET A 853 3.25 -15.97 -20.55
CA MET A 853 2.39 -14.89 -21.02
C MET A 853 1.12 -15.42 -21.68
N GLN A 854 0.06 -14.62 -21.65
CA GLN A 854 -1.13 -14.77 -22.50
C GLN A 854 -1.33 -13.51 -23.33
N LYS A 855 -2.14 -13.57 -24.38
CA LYS A 855 -2.52 -12.36 -25.12
C LYS A 855 -3.40 -11.47 -24.22
N ALA A 856 -3.08 -10.18 -24.13
CA ALA A 856 -3.92 -9.21 -23.45
C ALA A 856 -5.32 -9.13 -24.09
N GLY A 857 -6.35 -9.35 -23.27
CA GLY A 857 -7.74 -9.05 -23.57
C GLY A 857 -8.17 -7.68 -23.05
N ASN A 858 -9.48 -7.41 -23.05
CA ASN A 858 -10.06 -6.20 -22.46
C ASN A 858 -10.20 -6.33 -20.93
N THR A 859 -10.30 -7.56 -20.44
CA THR A 859 -10.43 -7.95 -19.03
C THR A 859 -9.61 -9.21 -18.73
N THR A 860 -9.29 -9.50 -17.47
CA THR A 860 -8.57 -10.72 -17.09
C THR A 860 -9.33 -11.99 -17.50
N LYS A 861 -10.66 -11.96 -17.45
CA LYS A 861 -11.56 -13.01 -17.97
C LYS A 861 -11.27 -13.35 -19.43
N THR A 862 -10.99 -12.35 -20.27
CA THR A 862 -10.68 -12.55 -21.69
C THR A 862 -9.20 -12.85 -21.94
N SER A 863 -8.26 -12.25 -21.19
CA SER A 863 -6.84 -12.63 -21.23
C SER A 863 -6.64 -14.10 -20.89
N ARG A 864 -7.27 -14.59 -19.81
CA ARG A 864 -7.16 -15.98 -19.33
C ARG A 864 -7.68 -17.03 -20.31
N GLN A 865 -8.44 -16.65 -21.33
CA GLN A 865 -8.94 -17.54 -22.38
C GLN A 865 -8.02 -17.60 -23.61
N SER A 866 -6.96 -16.79 -23.64
CA SER A 866 -6.05 -16.74 -24.78
C SER A 866 -5.00 -17.87 -24.72
N PRO A 867 -4.55 -18.40 -25.87
CA PRO A 867 -3.43 -19.33 -25.95
C PRO A 867 -2.19 -18.82 -25.21
N TRP A 868 -1.43 -19.75 -24.66
CA TRP A 868 -0.17 -19.50 -23.98
C TRP A 868 0.91 -19.03 -24.96
N SER A 869 1.82 -18.22 -24.45
CA SER A 869 3.07 -17.85 -25.12
C SER A 869 4.19 -17.69 -24.10
N LEU A 870 5.43 -18.01 -24.49
CA LEU A 870 6.60 -17.89 -23.61
C LEU A 870 7.65 -16.99 -24.26
N ILE A 871 8.28 -16.12 -23.47
CA ILE A 871 9.56 -15.49 -23.81
C ILE A 871 10.67 -16.20 -23.04
N VAL A 872 11.68 -16.67 -23.75
CA VAL A 872 12.90 -17.31 -23.23
C VAL A 872 14.06 -16.35 -23.45
N ALA A 873 14.46 -15.61 -22.43
CA ALA A 873 15.65 -14.76 -22.47
C ALA A 873 16.87 -15.58 -22.04
N LEU A 874 17.78 -15.88 -22.96
CA LEU A 874 18.91 -16.76 -22.66
C LEU A 874 20.01 -16.06 -21.85
N ASP A 875 20.69 -16.80 -20.98
CA ASP A 875 21.93 -16.35 -20.34
C ASP A 875 23.14 -16.50 -21.26
N SER A 876 24.33 -16.12 -20.76
CA SER A 876 25.61 -16.28 -21.46
C SER A 876 26.03 -17.74 -21.68
N SER A 877 25.32 -18.71 -21.09
CA SER A 877 25.48 -20.16 -21.29
C SER A 877 24.40 -20.75 -22.21
N TYR A 878 23.57 -19.92 -22.85
CA TYR A 878 22.40 -20.30 -23.66
C TYR A 878 21.35 -21.13 -22.91
N ARG A 879 21.15 -20.80 -21.62
CA ARG A 879 20.13 -21.41 -20.76
C ARG A 879 19.10 -20.40 -20.28
N ALA A 880 17.94 -20.89 -19.87
CA ALA A 880 16.95 -20.10 -19.13
C ALA A 880 16.05 -21.02 -18.29
N GLN A 881 15.47 -20.48 -17.21
CA GLN A 881 14.54 -21.19 -16.32
C GLN A 881 13.36 -20.30 -15.92
N GLY A 882 12.23 -20.90 -15.55
CA GLY A 882 11.07 -20.17 -15.06
C GLY A 882 9.98 -21.11 -14.59
N ASP A 883 8.83 -20.55 -14.24
CA ASP A 883 7.71 -21.31 -13.70
C ASP A 883 6.37 -20.60 -13.93
N LEU A 884 5.29 -21.37 -13.79
CA LEU A 884 3.91 -20.93 -13.91
C LEU A 884 3.04 -21.65 -12.87
N TYR A 885 2.24 -20.88 -12.12
CA TYR A 885 1.17 -21.39 -11.26
C TYR A 885 -0.20 -21.15 -11.90
N LEU A 886 -1.09 -22.15 -11.80
CA LEU A 886 -2.44 -22.13 -12.34
C LEU A 886 -3.46 -22.68 -11.33
N ASP A 887 -4.53 -21.91 -11.13
CA ASP A 887 -5.80 -22.33 -10.55
C ASP A 887 -6.95 -21.59 -11.26
N ASP A 888 -8.17 -21.70 -10.75
CA ASP A 888 -9.35 -21.01 -11.31
C ASP A 888 -9.28 -19.47 -11.21
N GLY A 889 -8.40 -18.93 -10.36
CA GLY A 889 -8.20 -17.51 -10.09
C GLY A 889 -9.19 -16.89 -9.10
N VAL A 890 -10.16 -17.64 -8.56
CA VAL A 890 -11.32 -17.10 -7.83
C VAL A 890 -11.59 -17.80 -6.49
N SER A 891 -11.45 -19.13 -6.41
CA SER A 891 -11.87 -19.88 -5.21
C SER A 891 -10.87 -19.70 -4.07
N ILE A 892 -11.36 -19.58 -2.83
CA ILE A 892 -10.50 -19.43 -1.64
C ILE A 892 -9.78 -20.74 -1.29
N VAL A 893 -10.46 -21.87 -1.44
CA VAL A 893 -9.90 -23.22 -1.46
C VAL A 893 -10.04 -23.74 -2.89
N GLN A 894 -8.94 -24.14 -3.52
CA GLN A 894 -8.93 -24.56 -4.91
C GLN A 894 -9.18 -26.06 -5.01
N ASP A 895 -10.20 -26.48 -5.75
CA ASP A 895 -10.47 -27.90 -6.04
C ASP A 895 -9.32 -28.57 -6.81
N ALA A 896 -8.62 -27.79 -7.63
CA ALA A 896 -7.47 -28.21 -8.40
C ALA A 896 -6.53 -27.01 -8.64
N ASN A 897 -5.23 -27.27 -8.53
CA ASN A 897 -4.18 -26.35 -8.96
C ASN A 897 -3.16 -27.09 -9.85
N LYS A 898 -2.22 -26.34 -10.44
CA LYS A 898 -1.14 -26.87 -11.27
C LYS A 898 0.08 -25.95 -11.17
N THR A 899 1.26 -26.57 -11.11
CA THR A 899 2.55 -25.89 -11.31
C THR A 899 3.21 -26.45 -12.57
N VAL A 900 3.92 -25.57 -13.29
CA VAL A 900 4.74 -25.93 -14.44
C VAL A 900 6.12 -25.31 -14.25
N GLU A 901 7.15 -26.14 -14.29
CA GLU A 901 8.55 -25.72 -14.26
C GLU A 901 9.10 -25.71 -15.68
N PHE A 902 9.75 -24.63 -16.09
CA PHE A 902 10.36 -24.44 -17.40
C PHE A 902 11.88 -24.48 -17.31
N ASP A 903 12.53 -25.24 -18.19
CA ASP A 903 13.98 -25.19 -18.42
C ASP A 903 14.26 -25.13 -19.93
N PHE A 904 15.22 -24.31 -20.31
CA PHE A 904 15.80 -24.29 -21.65
C PHE A 904 17.29 -24.59 -21.53
N ALA A 905 17.74 -25.65 -22.19
CA ALA A 905 19.15 -26.01 -22.29
C ALA A 905 19.40 -26.83 -23.56
N ASN A 906 20.62 -26.75 -24.11
CA ASN A 906 21.04 -27.55 -25.27
C ASN A 906 20.11 -27.43 -26.50
N SER A 907 19.53 -26.25 -26.72
CA SER A 907 18.52 -25.99 -27.78
C SER A 907 17.20 -26.78 -27.63
N ILE A 908 16.87 -27.21 -26.41
CA ILE A 908 15.62 -27.88 -26.07
C ILE A 908 14.92 -27.08 -24.97
N PHE A 909 13.66 -26.70 -25.21
CA PHE A 909 12.73 -26.28 -24.17
C PHE A 909 12.07 -27.51 -23.55
N CYS A 910 12.02 -27.57 -22.22
CA CYS A 910 11.27 -28.56 -21.44
C CYS A 910 10.31 -27.85 -20.49
N ALA A 911 9.11 -28.41 -20.35
CA ALA A 911 8.18 -28.09 -19.27
C ALA A 911 7.87 -29.36 -18.47
N THR A 912 8.06 -29.31 -17.15
CA THR A 912 7.67 -30.37 -16.20
C THR A 912 6.42 -29.92 -15.47
N ILE A 913 5.37 -30.76 -15.48
CA ILE A 913 4.02 -30.37 -15.08
C ILE A 913 3.59 -31.20 -13.88
N SER A 914 3.03 -30.54 -12.85
CA SER A 914 2.50 -31.17 -11.65
C SER A 914 1.13 -30.59 -11.26
N GLY A 915 0.26 -31.39 -10.65
CA GLY A 915 -1.10 -31.00 -10.29
C GLY A 915 -2.17 -31.30 -11.35
N SER A 916 -3.42 -30.99 -11.03
CA SER A 916 -4.62 -31.47 -11.73
C SER A 916 -5.42 -30.41 -12.47
N TYR A 917 -5.18 -29.11 -12.22
CA TYR A 917 -5.92 -28.03 -12.89
C TYR A 917 -5.72 -28.06 -14.41
N ASN A 918 -6.77 -27.79 -15.19
CA ASN A 918 -6.69 -27.82 -16.65
C ASN A 918 -7.54 -26.72 -17.29
N ASP A 919 -6.87 -25.81 -17.99
CA ASP A 919 -7.47 -24.75 -18.79
C ASP A 919 -7.82 -25.18 -20.23
N ASN A 920 -7.26 -26.31 -20.70
CA ASN A 920 -7.29 -26.79 -22.09
C ASN A 920 -6.73 -25.80 -23.12
N LEU A 921 -5.89 -24.85 -22.72
CA LEU A 921 -5.38 -23.80 -23.61
C LEU A 921 -4.09 -24.24 -24.31
N PRO A 922 -4.00 -24.12 -25.65
CA PRO A 922 -2.78 -24.47 -26.37
C PRO A 922 -1.64 -23.48 -26.12
N LEU A 923 -0.41 -23.92 -26.40
CA LEU A 923 0.75 -23.04 -26.54
C LEU A 923 0.82 -22.59 -28.00
N ALA A 924 0.80 -21.29 -28.24
CA ALA A 924 0.88 -20.72 -29.58
C ALA A 924 2.32 -20.43 -29.99
N ASN A 925 3.06 -19.74 -29.11
CA ASN A 925 4.35 -19.13 -29.45
C ASN A 925 5.43 -19.41 -28.40
N LEU A 926 6.64 -19.65 -28.87
CA LEU A 926 7.86 -19.70 -28.08
C LEU A 926 8.89 -18.76 -28.72
N THR A 927 9.14 -17.62 -28.08
CA THR A 927 10.07 -16.58 -28.55
C THR A 927 11.35 -16.65 -27.73
N ILE A 928 12.51 -16.74 -28.37
CA ILE A 928 13.78 -17.06 -27.72
C ILE A 928 14.83 -16.02 -28.09
N ALA A 929 15.18 -15.14 -27.15
CA ALA A 929 16.15 -14.07 -27.34
C ALA A 929 17.59 -14.56 -27.11
N GLY A 930 18.53 -14.07 -27.92
CA GLY A 930 19.96 -14.38 -27.75
C GLY A 930 20.41 -15.76 -28.25
N ALA A 931 19.68 -16.40 -29.16
CA ALA A 931 20.02 -17.72 -29.68
C ALA A 931 21.37 -17.72 -30.45
N ALA A 932 22.14 -18.80 -30.28
CA ALA A 932 23.45 -18.96 -30.93
C ALA A 932 23.36 -19.08 -32.48
N SER A 933 22.26 -19.65 -32.99
CA SER A 933 22.01 -19.83 -34.43
C SER A 933 20.52 -20.00 -34.71
N CYS A 934 20.11 -19.78 -35.96
CA CYS A 934 18.72 -19.99 -36.39
C CYS A 934 18.43 -21.48 -36.63
N PRO A 935 17.40 -22.08 -35.99
CA PRO A 935 16.99 -23.45 -36.27
C PRO A 935 16.33 -23.57 -37.65
N LYS A 936 16.43 -24.76 -38.26
CA LYS A 936 15.78 -25.08 -39.55
C LYS A 936 14.41 -25.71 -39.37
N SER A 937 14.20 -26.40 -38.26
CA SER A 937 12.93 -27.07 -37.92
C SER A 937 12.77 -27.22 -36.41
N VAL A 938 11.58 -27.61 -35.98
CA VAL A 938 11.23 -27.85 -34.59
C VAL A 938 10.58 -29.23 -34.44
N SER A 939 10.91 -29.95 -33.38
CA SER A 939 10.19 -31.15 -32.94
C SER A 939 9.40 -30.83 -31.67
N VAL A 940 8.23 -31.45 -31.51
CA VAL A 940 7.38 -31.32 -30.31
C VAL A 940 7.07 -32.72 -29.80
N THR A 941 7.33 -32.98 -28.53
CA THR A 941 7.00 -34.26 -27.88
C THR A 941 6.24 -34.01 -26.58
N LEU A 942 5.21 -34.81 -26.33
CA LEU A 942 4.44 -34.81 -25.08
C LEU A 942 4.53 -36.21 -24.48
N ASP A 943 5.00 -36.32 -23.24
CA ASP A 943 5.22 -37.58 -22.52
C ASP A 943 6.06 -38.61 -23.30
N GLY A 944 7.00 -38.11 -24.11
CA GLY A 944 7.88 -38.91 -24.96
C GLY A 944 7.25 -39.41 -26.26
N GLN A 945 6.02 -39.02 -26.59
CA GLN A 945 5.40 -39.27 -27.90
C GLN A 945 5.61 -38.08 -28.83
N ASP A 946 6.05 -38.35 -30.07
CA ASP A 946 6.21 -37.34 -31.11
C ASP A 946 4.85 -36.82 -31.58
N PHE A 947 4.64 -35.51 -31.50
CA PHE A 947 3.48 -34.83 -32.06
C PHE A 947 3.79 -34.25 -33.44
N ASN A 948 2.78 -34.24 -34.30
CA ASN A 948 2.95 -33.77 -35.67
C ASN A 948 3.09 -32.24 -35.72
N ALA A 949 4.34 -31.77 -35.87
CA ALA A 949 4.70 -30.35 -35.95
C ALA A 949 4.26 -29.65 -37.26
N ASN A 950 3.36 -30.24 -38.08
CA ASN A 950 2.90 -29.71 -39.38
C ASN A 950 2.24 -28.30 -39.36
N GLY A 951 2.01 -27.69 -38.20
CA GLY A 951 1.61 -26.29 -38.06
C GLY A 951 2.74 -25.33 -37.67
N ALA A 952 3.81 -25.85 -37.07
CA ALA A 952 4.83 -25.05 -36.41
C ALA A 952 5.82 -24.44 -37.42
N LYS A 953 6.13 -23.15 -37.23
CA LYS A 953 7.04 -22.38 -38.10
C LYS A 953 8.14 -21.76 -37.25
N VAL A 954 9.37 -21.81 -37.77
CA VAL A 954 10.53 -21.15 -37.18
C VAL A 954 10.97 -20.00 -38.08
N THR A 955 11.08 -18.80 -37.52
CA THR A 955 11.69 -17.63 -38.16
C THR A 955 12.68 -16.99 -37.21
N CYS A 956 13.69 -16.27 -37.74
CA CYS A 956 14.73 -15.66 -36.92
C CYS A 956 15.04 -14.23 -37.39
N GLU A 957 15.20 -13.33 -36.43
CA GLU A 957 15.56 -11.92 -36.65
C GLU A 957 16.44 -11.47 -35.47
N ASN A 958 17.53 -10.75 -35.72
CA ASN A 958 18.46 -10.24 -34.69
C ASN A 958 18.92 -11.23 -33.58
N LYS A 959 19.11 -12.52 -33.91
CA LYS A 959 19.38 -13.62 -32.96
C LYS A 959 18.21 -13.99 -32.04
N THR A 960 17.04 -13.42 -32.24
CA THR A 960 15.79 -13.89 -31.66
C THR A 960 15.16 -14.94 -32.59
N VAL A 961 14.72 -16.06 -32.01
CA VAL A 961 14.02 -17.15 -32.70
C VAL A 961 12.55 -17.09 -32.33
N TYR A 962 11.67 -17.11 -33.32
CA TYR A 962 10.23 -17.17 -33.15
C TYR A 962 9.74 -18.54 -33.61
N VAL A 963 9.27 -19.36 -32.68
CA VAL A 963 8.50 -20.57 -32.98
C VAL A 963 7.02 -20.22 -32.82
N THR A 964 6.24 -20.39 -33.88
CA THR A 964 4.81 -20.03 -33.93
C THR A 964 3.99 -21.18 -34.50
N GLY A 965 2.67 -21.23 -34.30
CA GLY A 965 1.83 -22.30 -34.84
C GLY A 965 1.88 -23.60 -34.03
N LEU A 966 2.30 -23.53 -32.76
CA LEU A 966 2.37 -24.66 -31.84
C LEU A 966 0.99 -25.14 -31.37
N GLU A 967 -0.08 -24.41 -31.66
CA GLU A 967 -1.44 -24.70 -31.18
C GLU A 967 -1.96 -26.03 -31.71
N VAL A 968 -1.57 -26.42 -32.94
CA VAL A 968 -1.95 -27.70 -33.54
C VAL A 968 -1.33 -28.88 -32.79
N ALA A 969 -0.08 -28.73 -32.34
CA ALA A 969 0.63 -29.77 -31.60
C ALA A 969 0.24 -29.83 -30.12
N THR A 970 -0.31 -28.73 -29.57
CA THR A 970 -0.71 -28.60 -28.15
C THR A 970 -2.22 -28.42 -27.97
N ALA A 971 -3.03 -28.84 -28.95
CA ALA A 971 -4.48 -28.61 -29.00
C ALA A 971 -5.28 -29.27 -27.85
N SER A 972 -4.69 -30.22 -27.12
CA SER A 972 -5.26 -30.82 -25.90
C SER A 972 -4.97 -30.01 -24.63
N GLY A 973 -4.34 -28.84 -24.75
CA GLY A 973 -3.81 -28.03 -23.66
C GLY A 973 -2.29 -28.15 -23.56
N ALA A 974 -1.60 -27.02 -23.49
CA ALA A 974 -0.13 -26.92 -23.37
C ALA A 974 0.41 -27.74 -22.20
N TRP A 975 -0.34 -27.77 -21.09
CA TRP A 975 0.07 -28.35 -19.82
C TRP A 975 -0.72 -29.63 -19.50
N SER A 976 -1.12 -30.40 -20.52
CA SER A 976 -2.02 -31.56 -20.37
C SER A 976 -1.33 -32.89 -20.02
N GLY A 977 -0.03 -33.04 -20.29
CA GLY A 977 0.79 -34.20 -19.91
C GLY A 977 1.67 -33.94 -18.68
N ALA A 978 2.66 -34.81 -18.44
CA ALA A 978 3.68 -34.63 -17.40
C ALA A 978 4.93 -33.88 -17.92
N HIS A 979 5.29 -34.10 -19.19
CA HIS A 979 6.47 -33.50 -19.83
C HIS A 979 6.18 -33.05 -21.26
N LEU A 980 6.21 -31.73 -21.50
CA LEU A 980 6.27 -31.16 -22.85
C LEU A 980 7.73 -30.84 -23.21
N LYS A 981 8.17 -31.19 -24.42
CA LYS A 981 9.49 -30.80 -24.94
C LYS A 981 9.39 -30.24 -26.36
N ILE A 982 10.13 -29.18 -26.62
CA ILE A 982 10.24 -28.53 -27.92
C ILE A 982 11.73 -28.44 -28.29
N GLY A 983 12.15 -29.24 -29.27
CA GLY A 983 13.54 -29.33 -29.73
C GLY A 983 13.80 -28.48 -30.96
N LEU A 984 14.84 -27.64 -30.92
CA LEU A 984 15.22 -26.76 -32.03
C LEU A 984 16.34 -27.40 -32.87
N ASN A 985 16.01 -27.86 -34.07
CA ASN A 985 16.94 -28.60 -34.92
C ASN A 985 17.67 -27.66 -35.89
N THR A 986 19.00 -27.56 -35.76
CA THR A 986 19.87 -26.73 -36.60
C THR A 986 20.48 -27.48 -37.80
N SER A 987 20.46 -28.83 -37.75
CA SER A 987 20.95 -29.75 -38.79
C SER A 987 20.13 -29.72 -40.07
#